data_AF-A0A7X7GM39-F1
#
_entry.id   AF-A0A7X7GM39-F1
#
_cell.length_a   1.000
_cell.length_b   1.000
_cell.length_c   1.000
_cell.angle_alpha   90.00
_cell.angle_beta   90.00
_cell.angle_gamma   90.00
#
_symmetry.space_group_name_H-M   'P 1'
#
loop_
_entity.id
_entity.type
_entity.pdbx_description
1 polymer ?
#
loop_
_entity_poly.entity_id
_entity_poly.type
_entity_poly.pdbx_seq_one_letter_code
_entity_poly.pdbx_strand_id
1 'polypeptide(L)'
;IGTPGDPESVTTDTLAGDFRPQMVGIFTDLQGPPPAGLNVHADLDSRFSSTPTLIKLFAMIVCVLATLISLYALHRIDGVDGRRARRFLPARWWKITGVDAIVVGVLLLWHVIGANTSDDGYLLGMARVSEHAGYMANYFRWFGVPEAPFGWYYEVLAAFAKVSTMSMWMRLPTLIAGILCWMVISREVIPRLGVAVRRNKVALWTGGLVFLAFWLPYDNGLRPEPIIALGALLTWCSIERAIATGRLLPAAMAVLIAAFSLAAGPSGLICIAALIAGARPGFQILVARGRRVGFVSQIAPILAAGTVVMVAVFADQTLASVLESTRVRTALGPNQTWFEERIRWDALLSITPDGSLGRRFAVFVMLLCVVVCVMLILRKGKVPGTAIGPSRRILGIVFASLLLMMFTPTKWTHHFGVYAGLAGSVAVLAAVGVGAASIRSKRNRTLFAAGILFILAVAFTGSNGWWYVSSYGIPWWDKPPSIAGKGFSTLLLGLTLLTLLLAAWFHLREPYEKDKPPNGKRARLLAPSPLTLAAAGIVVFEVLSFAKGAVDQYPAYSIAKANLESINGTCALADEVLVETDPTASVLPLRTPPANTSGANAFGTTESTGFDPNGVAADLTADAEKTTTTGGANTVQPDDSDSTEDDTTSQTRSGTGGGSADVTGVNGSDVALPFGLDPAGVPVLGSYQQGRQETAALTTGWYALPERSTDTPLLTIAAAGRIHSVDSDGVVTPGARLQVEYGRTEQNGDVTVLGVAAPIDIGPAPSWRNLRVPLDQMAGDADSVRLIAADNNLDPAQWLAVTPPRVPKTETLQSVVGSQAPVLLDWAVGLAFPCQRPFDHRYGVAEVPEYRVLPDRGGAEATNAWQDRFGGGPLGWTNQLLQARTLATYLSDDWDRDWGSLEQYTPLDPAATPAQLGTEEVTRSGTWTPGPIRLP
;
A
#
# COMPACT_ATOMS: atom_id res chain seq x y z
N ILE A 1 -43.69 -17.42 45.35
CA ILE A 1 -45.12 -17.11 45.52
C ILE A 1 -45.22 -15.66 45.96
N GLY A 2 -45.52 -14.76 45.02
CA GLY A 2 -45.81 -13.35 45.24
C GLY A 2 -47.15 -13.06 44.57
N THR A 3 -48.01 -12.32 45.26
CA THR A 3 -49.38 -11.98 44.86
C THR A 3 -49.45 -11.17 43.56
N PRO A 4 -50.49 -11.37 42.72
CA PRO A 4 -50.71 -10.60 41.50
C PRO A 4 -51.31 -9.23 41.84
N GLY A 5 -50.60 -8.15 41.51
CA GLY A 5 -51.03 -6.78 41.75
C GLY A 5 -50.48 -5.84 40.68
N ASP A 6 -51.41 -5.28 39.91
CA ASP A 6 -51.32 -4.21 38.91
C ASP A 6 -50.43 -4.39 37.66
N PRO A 7 -50.94 -4.05 36.46
CA PRO A 7 -50.10 -3.95 35.27
C PRO A 7 -49.13 -2.80 35.49
N GLU A 8 -47.84 -3.10 35.65
CA GLU A 8 -46.78 -2.09 35.58
C GLU A 8 -47.04 -1.24 34.33
N SER A 9 -47.36 0.03 34.55
CA SER A 9 -47.40 1.00 33.47
C SER A 9 -46.01 1.02 32.85
N VAL A 10 -45.86 0.43 31.67
CA VAL A 10 -44.63 0.51 30.90
C VAL A 10 -44.37 2.00 30.67
N THR A 11 -43.44 2.57 31.44
CA THR A 11 -42.97 3.93 31.25
C THR A 11 -42.16 3.93 29.96
N THR A 12 -42.77 4.45 28.90
CA THR A 12 -42.09 4.66 27.62
C THR A 12 -41.14 5.85 27.74
N ASP A 13 -39.86 5.58 27.94
CA ASP A 13 -38.81 6.61 27.86
C ASP A 13 -38.35 6.76 26.41
N THR A 14 -38.63 7.92 25.81
CA THR A 14 -38.12 8.26 24.47
C THR A 14 -36.81 9.03 24.58
N LEU A 15 -35.72 8.45 24.07
CA LEU A 15 -34.42 9.11 24.00
C LEU A 15 -34.35 10.06 22.80
N ALA A 16 -33.82 11.28 23.02
CA ALA A 16 -33.59 12.24 21.95
C ALA A 16 -32.23 11.97 21.26
N GLY A 17 -32.24 11.30 20.10
CA GLY A 17 -31.04 10.97 19.33
C GLY A 17 -31.15 9.65 18.56
N ASP A 18 -30.06 9.24 17.89
CA ASP A 18 -29.98 7.95 17.18
C ASP A 18 -29.27 6.88 18.02
N PHE A 19 -30.08 6.16 18.79
CA PHE A 19 -29.63 5.09 19.71
C PHE A 19 -29.89 3.69 19.14
N ARG A 20 -30.00 3.51 17.82
CA ARG A 20 -30.21 2.18 17.22
C ARG A 20 -29.07 1.23 17.64
N PRO A 21 -29.34 0.01 18.09
CA PRO A 21 -28.28 -0.90 18.55
C PRO A 21 -27.37 -1.32 17.39
N GLN A 22 -26.12 -1.65 17.72
CA GLN A 22 -25.27 -2.43 16.82
C GLN A 22 -25.63 -3.91 17.01
N MET A 23 -26.11 -4.56 15.96
CA MET A 23 -26.58 -5.94 16.03
C MET A 23 -25.51 -6.87 15.48
N VAL A 24 -25.00 -7.77 16.33
CA VAL A 24 -24.06 -8.84 15.95
C VAL A 24 -24.68 -10.25 16.13
N GLY A 25 -25.85 -10.33 16.77
CA GLY A 25 -26.59 -11.55 16.99
C GLY A 25 -27.74 -11.32 17.98
N ILE A 26 -28.47 -12.39 18.30
CA ILE A 26 -29.47 -12.43 19.37
C ILE A 26 -29.00 -13.50 20.36
N PHE A 27 -28.47 -13.06 21.49
CA PHE A 27 -27.93 -13.94 22.54
C PHE A 27 -28.89 -13.97 23.72
N THR A 28 -29.13 -15.14 24.30
CA THR A 28 -30.06 -15.29 25.43
C THR A 28 -29.62 -16.40 26.38
N ASP A 29 -29.79 -16.16 27.68
CA ASP A 29 -29.58 -17.15 28.74
C ASP A 29 -30.84 -18.01 29.00
N LEU A 30 -31.94 -17.74 28.30
CA LEU A 30 -33.17 -18.52 28.44
C LEU A 30 -32.98 -19.93 27.88
N GLN A 31 -33.31 -20.94 28.69
CA GLN A 31 -33.22 -22.35 28.34
C GLN A 31 -34.61 -22.97 28.16
N GLY A 32 -34.75 -23.87 27.17
CA GLY A 32 -35.99 -24.60 26.90
C GLY A 32 -36.77 -24.10 25.67
N PRO A 33 -37.98 -24.63 25.43
CA PRO A 33 -38.78 -24.24 24.27
C PRO A 33 -39.22 -22.77 24.37
N PRO A 34 -39.30 -22.04 23.24
CA PRO A 34 -39.67 -20.62 23.26
C PRO A 34 -41.08 -20.44 23.80
N PRO A 35 -41.30 -19.54 24.79
CA PRO A 35 -42.63 -19.26 25.31
C PRO A 35 -43.51 -18.62 24.23
N ALA A 36 -44.82 -18.86 24.32
CA ALA A 36 -45.77 -18.28 23.38
C ALA A 36 -45.70 -16.75 23.40
N GLY A 37 -45.51 -16.14 22.22
CA GLY A 37 -45.43 -14.69 22.05
C GLY A 37 -44.04 -14.08 22.07
N LEU A 38 -42.97 -14.85 22.37
CA LEU A 38 -41.60 -14.36 22.24
C LEU A 38 -41.23 -14.27 20.75
N ASN A 39 -41.04 -13.05 20.26
CA ASN A 39 -40.63 -12.77 18.89
C ASN A 39 -39.69 -11.56 18.86
N VAL A 40 -38.59 -11.69 18.14
CA VAL A 40 -37.68 -10.57 17.82
C VAL A 40 -37.62 -10.47 16.30
N HIS A 41 -37.91 -9.28 15.79
CA HIS A 41 -37.88 -8.99 14.36
C HIS A 41 -36.99 -7.77 14.12
N ALA A 42 -36.07 -7.89 13.17
CA ALA A 42 -35.14 -6.83 12.79
C ALA A 42 -35.01 -6.78 11.26
N ASP A 43 -35.31 -5.62 10.69
CA ASP A 43 -35.09 -5.35 9.27
C ASP A 43 -33.66 -4.87 9.06
N LEU A 44 -32.86 -5.69 8.39
CA LEU A 44 -31.47 -5.37 8.08
C LEU A 44 -31.36 -4.39 6.90
N ASP A 45 -30.41 -3.47 6.98
CA ASP A 45 -30.19 -2.45 5.96
C ASP A 45 -29.45 -3.02 4.74
N SER A 46 -30.22 -3.57 3.80
CA SER A 46 -29.72 -4.14 2.54
C SER A 46 -29.86 -3.17 1.35
N ARG A 47 -29.94 -1.84 1.60
CA ARG A 47 -30.25 -0.82 0.58
C ARG A 47 -29.34 -0.80 -0.66
N PHE A 48 -28.13 -1.33 -0.55
CA PHE A 48 -27.13 -1.35 -1.62
C PHE A 48 -27.14 -2.66 -2.43
N SER A 49 -27.78 -3.71 -1.93
CA SER A 49 -27.98 -4.98 -2.64
C SER A 49 -29.13 -4.85 -3.64
N SER A 50 -28.93 -4.07 -4.70
CA SER A 50 -29.92 -3.82 -5.75
C SER A 50 -29.64 -4.61 -7.03
N THR A 51 -30.64 -4.67 -7.91
CA THR A 51 -30.45 -5.07 -9.30
C THR A 51 -31.30 -4.17 -10.22
N PRO A 52 -30.85 -3.90 -11.46
CA PRO A 52 -31.61 -3.06 -12.38
C PRO A 52 -32.86 -3.78 -12.89
N THR A 53 -34.01 -3.09 -12.86
CA THR A 53 -35.24 -3.58 -13.51
C THR A 53 -35.07 -3.64 -15.03
N LEU A 54 -35.96 -4.39 -15.72
CA LEU A 54 -35.96 -4.47 -17.19
C LEU A 54 -36.06 -3.10 -17.88
N ILE A 55 -36.82 -2.16 -17.29
CA ILE A 55 -36.95 -0.78 -17.81
C ILE A 55 -35.61 -0.05 -17.73
N LYS A 56 -34.91 -0.14 -16.59
CA LYS A 56 -33.59 0.46 -16.40
C LYS A 56 -32.58 -0.18 -17.36
N LEU A 57 -32.58 -1.50 -17.49
CA LEU A 57 -31.72 -2.24 -18.41
C LEU A 57 -31.93 -1.81 -19.87
N PHE A 58 -33.18 -1.73 -20.32
CA PHE A 58 -33.51 -1.27 -21.67
C PHE A 58 -33.06 0.17 -21.90
N ALA A 59 -33.31 1.07 -20.94
CA ALA A 59 -32.88 2.47 -21.03
C ALA A 59 -31.34 2.60 -21.12
N MET A 60 -30.59 1.79 -20.37
CA MET A 60 -29.13 1.75 -20.45
C MET A 60 -28.65 1.29 -21.83
N ILE A 61 -29.22 0.22 -22.37
CA ILE A 61 -28.88 -0.30 -23.71
C ILE A 61 -29.18 0.76 -24.78
N VAL A 62 -30.37 1.36 -24.75
CA VAL A 62 -30.76 2.41 -25.69
C VAL A 62 -29.84 3.63 -25.58
N CYS A 63 -29.44 4.04 -24.38
CA CYS A 63 -28.53 5.15 -24.17
C CYS A 63 -27.16 4.90 -24.83
N VAL A 64 -26.59 3.71 -24.64
CA VAL A 64 -25.31 3.32 -25.25
C VAL A 64 -25.43 3.27 -26.78
N LEU A 65 -26.47 2.61 -27.32
CA LEU A 65 -26.69 2.51 -28.76
C LEU A 65 -26.93 3.88 -29.41
N ALA A 66 -27.75 4.73 -28.79
CA ALA A 66 -27.99 6.09 -29.26
C ALA A 66 -26.71 6.92 -29.27
N THR A 67 -25.85 6.76 -28.26
CA THR A 67 -24.54 7.43 -28.20
C THR A 67 -23.64 6.97 -29.35
N LEU A 68 -23.52 5.66 -29.59
CA LEU A 68 -22.74 5.11 -30.70
C LEU A 68 -23.25 5.59 -32.06
N ILE A 69 -24.57 5.58 -32.27
CA ILE A 69 -25.22 6.10 -33.48
C ILE A 69 -24.94 7.60 -33.65
N SER A 70 -25.02 8.39 -32.57
CA SER A 70 -24.74 9.83 -32.61
C SER A 70 -23.28 10.14 -32.97
N LEU A 71 -22.33 9.36 -32.44
CA LEU A 71 -20.90 9.49 -32.77
C LEU A 71 -20.64 9.09 -34.23
N TYR A 72 -21.31 8.03 -34.72
CA TYR A 72 -21.24 7.66 -36.12
C TYR A 72 -21.84 8.75 -37.03
N ALA A 73 -22.98 9.34 -36.66
CA ALA A 73 -23.56 10.46 -37.38
C ALA A 73 -22.61 11.67 -37.39
N LEU A 74 -21.97 11.98 -36.26
CA LEU A 74 -20.95 13.02 -36.18
C LEU A 74 -19.76 12.74 -37.11
N HIS A 75 -19.31 11.49 -37.20
CA HIS A 75 -18.28 11.07 -38.15
C HIS A 75 -18.68 11.36 -39.62
N ARG A 76 -19.93 11.07 -39.98
CA ARG A 76 -20.47 11.32 -41.34
C ARG A 76 -20.57 12.81 -41.63
N ILE A 77 -21.07 13.60 -40.67
CA ILE A 77 -21.13 15.07 -40.73
C ILE A 77 -19.73 15.66 -40.85
N ASP A 78 -18.76 15.04 -40.18
CA ASP A 78 -17.36 15.43 -40.29
C ASP A 78 -16.89 15.36 -41.74
N GLY A 79 -17.32 14.37 -42.53
CA GLY A 79 -16.93 14.19 -43.94
C GLY A 79 -17.51 15.16 -44.99
N VAL A 80 -18.42 16.07 -44.62
CA VAL A 80 -19.15 16.95 -45.57
C VAL A 80 -18.25 17.91 -46.37
N ASP A 81 -17.04 18.21 -45.89
CA ASP A 81 -16.08 19.06 -46.58
C ASP A 81 -15.26 18.33 -47.69
N GLY A 82 -15.62 17.08 -48.03
CA GLY A 82 -14.99 16.29 -49.09
C GLY A 82 -13.59 15.77 -48.77
N ARG A 83 -13.05 16.03 -47.57
CA ARG A 83 -11.73 15.54 -47.16
C ARG A 83 -11.84 14.13 -46.59
N ARG A 84 -11.13 13.16 -47.21
CA ARG A 84 -11.05 11.78 -46.71
C ARG A 84 -10.52 11.72 -45.28
N ALA A 85 -11.09 10.83 -44.48
CA ALA A 85 -10.59 10.53 -43.15
C ALA A 85 -9.13 10.05 -43.22
N ARG A 86 -8.25 10.64 -42.41
CA ARG A 86 -6.88 10.13 -42.23
C ARG A 86 -6.93 8.84 -41.42
N ARG A 87 -5.95 7.95 -41.62
CA ARG A 87 -5.81 6.68 -40.87
C ARG A 87 -5.98 6.91 -39.36
N PHE A 88 -6.69 5.99 -38.68
CA PHE A 88 -6.86 6.06 -37.23
C PHE A 88 -5.51 5.99 -36.52
N LEU A 89 -4.70 4.96 -36.81
CA LEU A 89 -3.33 4.88 -36.34
C LEU A 89 -2.33 5.49 -37.36
N PRO A 90 -1.28 6.19 -36.90
CA PRO A 90 -0.20 6.66 -37.75
C PRO A 90 0.48 5.51 -38.49
N ALA A 91 0.98 5.76 -39.71
CA ALA A 91 1.68 4.74 -40.51
C ALA A 91 2.95 4.17 -39.86
N ARG A 92 3.42 4.74 -38.75
CA ARG A 92 4.60 4.29 -37.99
C ARG A 92 4.26 3.71 -36.62
N TRP A 93 2.99 3.45 -36.34
CA TRP A 93 2.55 2.86 -35.07
C TRP A 93 3.30 1.56 -34.77
N TRP A 94 3.37 0.68 -35.76
CA TRP A 94 4.02 -0.64 -35.67
C TRP A 94 5.53 -0.64 -35.89
N LYS A 95 6.18 0.52 -36.02
CA LYS A 95 7.65 0.58 -36.25
C LYS A 95 8.41 0.63 -34.93
N ILE A 96 8.81 -0.50 -34.39
CA ILE A 96 9.56 -0.59 -33.12
C ILE A 96 10.98 0.00 -33.29
N THR A 97 11.41 0.82 -32.33
CA THR A 97 12.77 1.38 -32.23
C THR A 97 13.49 0.81 -30.99
N GLY A 98 14.81 0.97 -30.93
CA GLY A 98 15.58 0.51 -29.76
C GLY A 98 15.16 1.16 -28.43
N VAL A 99 14.66 2.40 -28.46
CA VAL A 99 14.13 3.03 -27.23
C VAL A 99 12.84 2.35 -26.78
N ASP A 100 11.97 1.95 -27.72
CA ASP A 100 10.75 1.24 -27.34
C ASP A 100 11.06 -0.14 -26.77
N ALA A 101 12.02 -0.86 -27.36
CA ALA A 101 12.44 -2.16 -26.86
C ALA A 101 12.94 -2.06 -25.40
N ILE A 102 13.66 -0.98 -25.06
CA ILE A 102 14.19 -0.77 -23.72
C ILE A 102 13.09 -0.31 -22.75
N VAL A 103 12.25 0.66 -23.14
CA VAL A 103 11.15 1.10 -22.26
C VAL A 103 10.18 -0.03 -21.98
N VAL A 104 9.72 -0.74 -23.03
CA VAL A 104 8.83 -1.89 -22.86
C VAL A 104 9.53 -3.04 -22.14
N GLY A 105 10.82 -3.29 -22.42
CA GLY A 105 11.60 -4.32 -21.72
C GLY A 105 11.73 -4.04 -20.22
N VAL A 106 11.97 -2.78 -19.82
CA VAL A 106 12.01 -2.39 -18.41
C VAL A 106 10.63 -2.53 -17.77
N LEU A 107 9.54 -2.13 -18.44
CA LEU A 107 8.18 -2.34 -17.92
C LEU A 107 7.86 -3.83 -17.72
N LEU A 108 8.25 -4.69 -18.66
CA LEU A 108 8.05 -6.14 -18.55
C LEU A 108 8.88 -6.75 -17.43
N LEU A 109 10.14 -6.33 -17.28
CA LEU A 109 10.99 -6.75 -16.16
C LEU A 109 10.38 -6.31 -14.83
N TRP A 110 9.97 -5.04 -14.73
CA TRP A 110 9.39 -4.46 -13.53
C TRP A 110 8.03 -5.07 -13.16
N HIS A 111 7.26 -5.55 -14.14
CA HIS A 111 6.04 -6.29 -13.86
C HIS A 111 6.31 -7.59 -13.07
N VAL A 112 7.47 -8.21 -13.27
CA VAL A 112 7.88 -9.45 -12.58
C VAL A 112 8.58 -9.14 -11.26
N ILE A 113 9.59 -8.27 -11.24
CA ILE A 113 10.42 -8.06 -10.04
C ILE A 113 10.06 -6.79 -9.25
N GLY A 114 9.28 -5.89 -9.83
CA GLY A 114 9.06 -4.54 -9.30
C GLY A 114 7.99 -4.45 -8.21
N ALA A 115 8.06 -3.36 -7.45
CA ALA A 115 7.24 -3.10 -6.29
C ALA A 115 5.73 -3.10 -6.55
N ASN A 116 4.98 -3.44 -5.52
CA ASN A 116 3.53 -3.26 -5.46
C ASN A 116 3.17 -1.88 -4.87
N THR A 117 1.90 -1.50 -4.98
CA THR A 117 1.40 -0.26 -4.35
C THR A 117 0.64 -0.56 -3.05
N SER A 118 0.47 0.44 -2.19
CA SER A 118 -0.16 0.30 -0.88
C SER A 118 -1.57 -0.31 -0.94
N ASP A 119 -2.40 0.15 -1.88
CA ASP A 119 -3.81 -0.22 -1.96
C ASP A 119 -4.06 -1.51 -2.77
N ASP A 120 -3.01 -2.26 -3.13
CA ASP A 120 -3.17 -3.46 -3.95
C ASP A 120 -4.02 -4.53 -3.24
N GLY A 121 -3.76 -4.76 -1.95
CA GLY A 121 -4.58 -5.66 -1.12
C GLY A 121 -5.99 -5.12 -0.90
N TYR A 122 -6.13 -3.80 -0.75
CA TYR A 122 -7.41 -3.11 -0.57
C TYR A 122 -8.36 -3.38 -1.74
N LEU A 123 -7.88 -3.12 -2.96
CA LEU A 123 -8.66 -3.26 -4.19
C LEU A 123 -8.91 -4.72 -4.55
N LEU A 124 -7.94 -5.61 -4.30
CA LEU A 124 -8.13 -7.05 -4.52
C LEU A 124 -9.18 -7.63 -3.58
N GLY A 125 -9.15 -7.25 -2.29
CA GLY A 125 -10.14 -7.69 -1.30
C GLY A 125 -11.57 -7.32 -1.70
N MET A 126 -11.79 -6.03 -2.01
CA MET A 126 -13.09 -5.54 -2.50
C MET A 126 -13.53 -6.25 -3.79
N ALA A 127 -12.63 -6.40 -4.77
CA ALA A 127 -12.94 -7.03 -6.04
C ALA A 127 -13.39 -8.48 -5.87
N ARG A 128 -12.73 -9.25 -4.98
CA ARG A 128 -13.04 -10.66 -4.71
C ARG A 128 -14.39 -10.83 -4.01
N VAL A 129 -14.69 -9.99 -3.02
CA VAL A 129 -15.93 -10.10 -2.22
C VAL A 129 -17.15 -9.54 -2.95
N SER A 130 -16.97 -8.62 -3.91
CA SER A 130 -18.06 -7.94 -4.62
C SER A 130 -19.07 -8.88 -5.29
N GLU A 131 -18.62 -10.04 -5.79
CA GLU A 131 -19.51 -11.02 -6.43
C GLU A 131 -20.50 -11.64 -5.45
N HIS A 132 -20.05 -11.96 -4.23
CA HIS A 132 -20.91 -12.51 -3.19
C HIS A 132 -21.81 -11.43 -2.59
N ALA A 133 -21.26 -10.23 -2.36
CA ALA A 133 -21.99 -9.07 -1.84
C ALA A 133 -23.13 -8.61 -2.76
N GLY A 134 -23.00 -8.83 -4.07
CA GLY A 134 -23.92 -8.39 -5.09
C GLY A 134 -23.74 -6.93 -5.51
N TYR A 135 -22.73 -6.24 -4.98
CA TYR A 135 -22.33 -4.87 -5.35
C TYR A 135 -20.88 -4.60 -4.94
N MET A 136 -20.25 -3.58 -5.54
CA MET A 136 -18.89 -3.14 -5.19
C MET A 136 -18.88 -2.34 -3.87
N ALA A 137 -18.96 -3.06 -2.75
CA ALA A 137 -18.90 -2.50 -1.41
C ALA A 137 -17.49 -2.00 -1.07
N ASN A 138 -17.41 -0.92 -0.30
CA ASN A 138 -16.21 -0.67 0.47
C ASN A 138 -16.14 -1.68 1.63
N TYR A 139 -15.26 -2.67 1.48
CA TYR A 139 -15.17 -3.80 2.41
C TYR A 139 -14.50 -3.44 3.74
N PHE A 140 -13.63 -2.43 3.75
CA PHE A 140 -12.73 -2.14 4.86
C PHE A 140 -13.18 -0.95 5.73
N ARG A 141 -13.98 -0.04 5.18
CA ARG A 141 -14.41 1.21 5.85
C ARG A 141 -15.78 1.65 5.34
N TRP A 142 -16.36 2.65 6.01
CA TRP A 142 -17.57 3.37 5.63
C TRP A 142 -18.84 2.50 5.63
N PHE A 143 -18.96 1.55 6.55
CA PHE A 143 -20.19 0.77 6.76
C PHE A 143 -20.71 0.07 5.48
N GLY A 144 -19.81 -0.43 4.64
CA GLY A 144 -20.18 -1.19 3.45
C GLY A 144 -20.85 -0.37 2.33
N VAL A 145 -20.75 0.96 2.33
CA VAL A 145 -21.30 1.79 1.24
C VAL A 145 -20.58 1.50 -0.09
N PRO A 146 -21.27 1.61 -1.25
CA PRO A 146 -20.66 1.34 -2.55
C PRO A 146 -19.58 2.36 -2.92
N GLU A 147 -18.63 1.97 -3.77
CA GLU A 147 -17.61 2.87 -4.38
C GLU A 147 -18.17 3.87 -5.40
N ALA A 148 -19.46 3.78 -5.72
CA ALA A 148 -20.14 4.75 -6.57
C ALA A 148 -20.13 6.17 -5.95
N PRO A 149 -19.91 7.25 -6.73
CA PRO A 149 -20.00 7.32 -8.19
C PRO A 149 -18.71 6.95 -8.95
N PHE A 150 -17.66 6.54 -8.25
CA PHE A 150 -16.41 6.09 -8.86
C PHE A 150 -16.39 4.56 -8.99
N GLY A 151 -15.30 4.00 -9.53
CA GLY A 151 -15.02 2.58 -9.35
C GLY A 151 -15.46 1.63 -10.46
N TRP A 152 -15.89 2.12 -11.64
CA TRP A 152 -16.15 1.21 -12.79
C TRP A 152 -14.94 0.33 -13.13
N TYR A 153 -13.72 0.81 -12.85
CA TYR A 153 -12.49 0.06 -13.06
C TYR A 153 -12.37 -1.12 -12.09
N TYR A 154 -12.94 -1.03 -10.89
CA TYR A 154 -12.91 -2.12 -9.91
C TYR A 154 -13.75 -3.31 -10.37
N GLU A 155 -14.80 -3.08 -11.16
CA GLU A 155 -15.56 -4.14 -11.83
C GLU A 155 -14.69 -4.91 -12.85
N VAL A 156 -13.73 -4.23 -13.48
CA VAL A 156 -12.74 -4.90 -14.35
C VAL A 156 -11.82 -5.78 -13.51
N LEU A 157 -11.39 -5.32 -12.34
CA LEU A 157 -10.59 -6.12 -11.41
C LEU A 157 -11.39 -7.32 -10.89
N ALA A 158 -12.66 -7.15 -10.55
CA ALA A 158 -13.55 -8.24 -10.15
C ALA A 158 -13.66 -9.29 -11.27
N ALA A 159 -13.80 -8.86 -12.53
CA ALA A 159 -13.81 -9.77 -13.67
C ALA A 159 -12.47 -10.52 -13.86
N PHE A 160 -11.33 -9.88 -13.58
CA PHE A 160 -10.02 -10.52 -13.63
C PHE A 160 -9.81 -11.51 -12.48
N ALA A 161 -10.29 -11.19 -11.27
CA ALA A 161 -10.18 -12.02 -10.09
C ALA A 161 -10.91 -13.37 -10.23
N LYS A 162 -11.95 -13.44 -11.07
CA LYS A 162 -12.64 -14.70 -11.44
C LYS A 162 -11.76 -15.68 -12.20
N VAL A 163 -10.73 -15.19 -12.89
CA VAL A 163 -9.78 -16.04 -13.62
C VAL A 163 -8.63 -16.45 -12.72
N SER A 164 -8.02 -15.48 -12.04
CA SER A 164 -6.92 -15.71 -11.10
C SER A 164 -6.76 -14.49 -10.19
N THR A 165 -6.35 -14.69 -8.95
CA THR A 165 -6.05 -13.63 -7.98
C THR A 165 -4.55 -13.35 -7.88
N MET A 166 -3.74 -14.01 -8.70
CA MET A 166 -2.28 -13.92 -8.65
C MET A 166 -1.77 -12.55 -9.08
N SER A 167 -0.73 -12.05 -8.41
CA SER A 167 -0.22 -10.69 -8.56
C SER A 167 0.15 -10.31 -10.00
N MET A 168 0.81 -11.20 -10.76
CA MET A 168 1.14 -10.94 -12.16
C MET A 168 -0.11 -10.79 -13.05
N TRP A 169 -1.12 -11.62 -12.84
CA TRP A 169 -2.35 -11.57 -13.62
C TRP A 169 -3.17 -10.32 -13.30
N MET A 170 -3.38 -10.04 -12.01
CA MET A 170 -4.18 -8.90 -11.56
C MET A 170 -3.59 -7.55 -12.01
N ARG A 171 -2.26 -7.45 -12.14
CA ARG A 171 -1.55 -6.23 -12.58
C ARG A 171 -1.42 -6.09 -14.11
N LEU A 172 -1.95 -7.04 -14.88
CA LEU A 172 -1.85 -7.00 -16.34
C LEU A 172 -2.52 -5.76 -16.97
N PRO A 173 -3.69 -5.27 -16.53
CA PRO A 173 -4.28 -4.02 -17.03
C PRO A 173 -3.33 -2.82 -16.90
N THR A 174 -2.62 -2.73 -15.77
CA THR A 174 -1.63 -1.68 -15.48
C THR A 174 -0.44 -1.77 -16.44
N LEU A 175 0.12 -2.96 -16.66
CA LEU A 175 1.20 -3.15 -17.64
C LEU A 175 0.77 -2.73 -19.06
N ILE A 176 -0.43 -3.13 -19.49
CA ILE A 176 -0.98 -2.75 -20.79
C ILE A 176 -1.12 -1.22 -20.88
N ALA A 177 -1.62 -0.57 -19.82
CA ALA A 177 -1.73 0.88 -19.78
C ALA A 177 -0.37 1.57 -19.90
N GLY A 178 0.68 1.07 -19.24
CA GLY A 178 2.05 1.59 -19.34
C GLY A 178 2.64 1.48 -20.74
N ILE A 179 2.48 0.32 -21.38
CA ILE A 179 2.92 0.10 -22.77
C ILE A 179 2.16 1.06 -23.70
N LEU A 180 0.85 1.19 -23.55
CA LEU A 180 0.03 2.09 -24.36
C LEU A 180 0.40 3.56 -24.14
N CYS A 181 0.65 3.98 -22.89
CA CYS A 181 1.16 5.31 -22.56
C CYS A 181 2.44 5.61 -23.34
N TRP A 182 3.43 4.72 -23.27
CA TRP A 182 4.68 4.90 -24.02
C TRP A 182 4.49 4.93 -25.54
N MET A 183 3.64 4.05 -26.07
CA MET A 183 3.31 4.06 -27.50
C MET A 183 2.64 5.38 -27.92
N VAL A 184 1.72 5.91 -27.13
CA VAL A 184 1.06 7.20 -27.39
C VAL A 184 2.08 8.35 -27.34
N ILE A 185 2.95 8.37 -26.32
CA ILE A 185 4.02 9.38 -26.19
C ILE A 185 4.92 9.36 -27.43
N SER A 186 5.50 8.20 -27.74
CA SER A 186 6.49 8.08 -28.81
C SER A 186 5.89 8.35 -30.19
N ARG A 187 4.61 8.01 -30.43
CA ARG A 187 4.02 7.95 -31.78
C ARG A 187 3.00 9.02 -32.12
N GLU A 188 2.27 9.54 -31.14
CA GLU A 188 1.35 10.67 -31.35
C GLU A 188 1.92 11.97 -30.79
N VAL A 189 2.37 11.95 -29.52
CA VAL A 189 2.77 13.17 -28.81
C VAL A 189 4.04 13.76 -29.41
N ILE A 190 5.15 13.02 -29.40
CA ILE A 190 6.45 13.52 -29.85
C ILE A 190 6.40 14.06 -31.30
N PRO A 191 5.79 13.36 -32.28
CA PRO A 191 5.66 13.90 -33.64
C PRO A 191 4.79 15.15 -33.74
N ARG A 192 3.76 15.28 -32.89
CA ARG A 192 2.88 16.46 -32.85
C ARG A 192 3.59 17.69 -32.29
N LEU A 193 4.55 17.50 -31.38
CA LEU A 193 5.36 18.58 -30.79
C LEU A 193 6.37 19.18 -31.78
N GLY A 194 6.70 18.51 -32.90
CA GLY A 194 7.46 19.10 -34.00
C GLY A 194 8.46 18.16 -34.68
N VAL A 195 8.89 18.51 -35.90
CA VAL A 195 9.81 17.69 -36.69
C VAL A 195 11.20 17.59 -36.06
N ALA A 196 11.70 18.69 -35.46
CA ALA A 196 13.01 18.69 -34.81
C ALA A 196 13.02 17.83 -33.54
N VAL A 197 11.90 17.81 -32.79
CA VAL A 197 11.69 16.93 -31.63
C VAL A 197 11.75 15.47 -32.07
N ARG A 198 10.98 15.11 -33.10
CA ARG A 198 10.90 13.74 -33.64
C ARG A 198 12.25 13.16 -34.09
N ARG A 199 13.16 13.98 -34.61
CA ARG A 199 14.47 13.52 -35.10
C ARG A 199 15.54 13.49 -34.00
N ASN A 200 15.27 14.04 -32.82
CA ASN A 200 16.23 14.12 -31.74
C ASN A 200 16.20 12.85 -30.88
N LYS A 201 17.18 11.97 -31.08
CA LYS A 201 17.32 10.73 -30.31
C LYS A 201 17.46 10.98 -28.80
N VAL A 202 18.17 12.04 -28.40
CA VAL A 202 18.36 12.37 -26.98
C VAL A 202 17.03 12.71 -26.34
N ALA A 203 16.20 13.51 -27.01
CA ALA A 203 14.89 13.89 -26.49
C ALA A 203 13.95 12.68 -26.34
N LEU A 204 13.98 11.74 -27.29
CA LEU A 204 13.23 10.48 -27.19
C LEU A 204 13.67 9.65 -25.99
N TRP A 205 14.99 9.52 -25.78
CA TRP A 205 15.55 8.85 -24.60
C TRP A 205 15.19 9.55 -23.30
N THR A 206 15.29 10.89 -23.23
CA THR A 206 14.90 11.65 -22.04
C THR A 206 13.42 11.42 -21.71
N GLY A 207 12.55 11.45 -22.71
CA GLY A 207 11.12 11.21 -22.52
C GLY A 207 10.83 9.81 -21.98
N GLY A 208 11.46 8.79 -22.55
CA GLY A 208 11.30 7.40 -22.10
C GLY A 208 11.82 7.15 -20.69
N LEU A 209 13.00 7.70 -20.35
CA LEU A 209 13.59 7.53 -19.03
C LEU A 209 12.86 8.31 -17.94
N VAL A 210 12.38 9.52 -18.23
CA VAL A 210 11.54 10.27 -17.26
C VAL A 210 10.17 9.62 -17.12
N PHE A 211 9.61 9.06 -18.19
CA PHE A 211 8.39 8.24 -18.10
C PHE A 211 8.61 7.04 -17.19
N LEU A 212 9.69 6.27 -17.38
CA LEU A 212 10.02 5.13 -16.52
C LEU A 212 10.27 5.55 -15.07
N ALA A 213 11.07 6.59 -14.83
CA ALA A 213 11.34 7.10 -13.47
C ALA A 213 10.07 7.57 -12.74
N PHE A 214 8.99 7.88 -13.49
CA PHE A 214 7.69 8.19 -12.91
C PHE A 214 6.82 6.93 -12.78
N TRP A 215 6.82 6.05 -13.77
CA TRP A 215 5.97 4.87 -13.82
C TRP A 215 6.35 3.82 -12.76
N LEU A 216 7.65 3.52 -12.62
CA LEU A 216 8.17 2.47 -11.75
C LEU A 216 7.76 2.65 -10.27
N PRO A 217 7.88 3.85 -9.65
CA PRO A 217 7.52 4.06 -8.25
C PRO A 217 6.02 4.28 -7.96
N TYR A 218 5.19 4.52 -8.98
CA TYR A 218 3.78 4.89 -8.79
C TYR A 218 2.78 3.91 -9.43
N ASP A 219 3.03 3.48 -10.67
CA ASP A 219 2.02 2.91 -11.57
C ASP A 219 2.28 1.42 -11.86
N ASN A 220 2.57 0.62 -10.82
CA ASN A 220 2.75 -0.84 -10.96
C ASN A 220 1.62 -1.66 -10.33
N GLY A 221 0.80 -1.07 -9.45
CA GLY A 221 -0.23 -1.78 -8.68
C GLY A 221 -1.61 -1.86 -9.35
N LEU A 222 -2.65 -2.07 -8.54
CA LEU A 222 -4.06 -2.20 -8.94
C LEU A 222 -4.83 -0.89 -8.90
N ARG A 223 -4.22 0.20 -8.42
CA ARG A 223 -4.87 1.52 -8.34
C ARG A 223 -5.26 2.04 -9.73
N PRO A 224 -6.23 2.97 -9.85
CA PRO A 224 -6.72 3.44 -11.15
C PRO A 224 -5.80 4.48 -11.83
N GLU A 225 -4.76 5.00 -11.16
CA GLU A 225 -3.86 6.01 -11.74
C GLU A 225 -3.22 5.63 -13.09
N PRO A 226 -2.77 4.38 -13.34
CA PRO A 226 -2.23 3.97 -14.63
C PRO A 226 -3.24 4.15 -15.78
N ILE A 227 -4.52 3.87 -15.51
CA ILE A 227 -5.62 4.04 -16.47
C ILE A 227 -5.91 5.54 -16.68
N ILE A 228 -5.86 6.33 -15.61
CA ILE A 228 -6.06 7.79 -15.66
C ILE A 228 -4.90 8.47 -16.40
N ALA A 229 -3.66 8.05 -16.20
CA ALA A 229 -2.48 8.55 -16.91
C ALA A 229 -2.61 8.31 -18.42
N LEU A 230 -3.07 7.11 -18.81
CA LEU A 230 -3.39 6.79 -20.20
C LEU A 230 -4.56 7.66 -20.71
N GLY A 231 -5.63 7.78 -19.92
CA GLY A 231 -6.80 8.60 -20.22
C GLY A 231 -6.46 10.07 -20.48
N ALA A 232 -5.58 10.66 -19.66
CA ALA A 232 -5.11 12.04 -19.82
C ALA A 232 -4.35 12.23 -21.14
N LEU A 233 -3.45 11.31 -21.48
CA LEU A 233 -2.73 11.32 -22.76
C LEU A 233 -3.66 11.15 -23.95
N LEU A 234 -4.57 10.17 -23.90
CA LEU A 234 -5.52 9.92 -24.98
C LEU A 234 -6.51 11.08 -25.16
N THR A 235 -6.93 11.73 -24.08
CA THR A 235 -7.74 12.95 -24.11
C THR A 235 -6.98 14.05 -24.83
N TRP A 236 -5.73 14.32 -24.45
CA TRP A 236 -4.89 15.32 -25.12
C TRP A 236 -4.67 15.00 -26.61
N CYS A 237 -4.32 13.76 -26.94
CA CYS A 237 -4.13 13.33 -28.33
C CYS A 237 -5.39 13.49 -29.17
N SER A 238 -6.56 13.18 -28.59
CA SER A 238 -7.86 13.30 -29.26
C SER A 238 -8.23 14.76 -29.52
N ILE A 239 -7.95 15.67 -28.58
CA ILE A 239 -8.10 17.12 -28.77
C ILE A 239 -7.13 17.65 -29.82
N GLU A 240 -5.85 17.28 -29.75
CA GLU A 240 -4.86 17.71 -30.74
C GLU A 240 -5.20 17.24 -32.15
N ARG A 241 -5.76 16.03 -32.25
CA ARG A 241 -6.27 15.48 -33.50
C ARG A 241 -7.47 16.27 -33.99
N ALA A 242 -8.43 16.61 -33.12
CA ALA A 242 -9.57 17.47 -33.47
C ALA A 242 -9.08 18.81 -34.04
N ILE A 243 -8.13 19.45 -33.36
CA ILE A 243 -7.54 20.73 -33.76
C ILE A 243 -6.79 20.62 -35.09
N ALA A 244 -5.97 19.58 -35.25
CA ALA A 244 -5.15 19.41 -36.45
C ALA A 244 -5.96 19.04 -37.69
N THR A 245 -7.10 18.36 -37.51
CA THR A 245 -7.95 17.89 -38.63
C THR A 245 -9.18 18.76 -38.88
N GLY A 246 -9.54 19.64 -37.95
CA GLY A 246 -10.78 20.45 -38.03
C GLY A 246 -12.05 19.60 -37.87
N ARG A 247 -11.97 18.50 -37.13
CA ARG A 247 -13.04 17.50 -36.93
C ARG A 247 -13.51 17.49 -35.48
N LEU A 248 -14.80 17.24 -35.26
CA LEU A 248 -15.36 17.20 -33.91
C LEU A 248 -15.51 15.79 -33.34
N LEU A 249 -15.51 14.74 -34.16
CA LEU A 249 -15.52 13.37 -33.66
C LEU A 249 -14.36 13.09 -32.68
N PRO A 250 -13.08 13.47 -32.96
CA PRO A 250 -12.02 13.28 -31.99
C PRO A 250 -12.22 14.11 -30.71
N ALA A 251 -12.90 15.26 -30.79
CA ALA A 251 -13.25 16.04 -29.60
C ALA A 251 -14.32 15.33 -28.77
N ALA A 252 -15.33 14.73 -29.39
CA ALA A 252 -16.33 13.91 -28.71
C ALA A 252 -15.70 12.69 -28.03
N MET A 253 -14.75 12.01 -28.70
CA MET A 253 -13.98 10.93 -28.10
C MET A 253 -13.12 11.40 -26.92
N ALA A 254 -12.54 12.61 -26.99
CA ALA A 254 -11.80 13.18 -25.87
C ALA A 254 -12.71 13.40 -24.65
N VAL A 255 -13.93 13.89 -24.86
CA VAL A 255 -14.93 14.06 -23.79
C VAL A 255 -15.33 12.71 -23.18
N LEU A 256 -15.55 11.69 -24.02
CA LEU A 256 -15.85 10.32 -23.56
C LEU A 256 -14.73 9.77 -22.68
N ILE A 257 -13.48 9.85 -23.15
CA ILE A 257 -12.30 9.34 -22.41
C ILE A 257 -12.12 10.10 -21.10
N ALA A 258 -12.28 11.42 -21.12
CA ALA A 258 -12.18 12.24 -19.92
C ALA A 258 -13.27 11.90 -18.89
N ALA A 259 -14.50 11.64 -19.34
CA ALA A 259 -15.61 11.25 -18.48
C ALA A 259 -15.36 9.89 -17.81
N PHE A 260 -14.91 8.88 -18.56
CA PHE A 260 -14.55 7.57 -18.00
C PHE A 260 -13.30 7.62 -17.11
N SER A 261 -12.33 8.50 -17.40
CA SER A 261 -11.17 8.69 -16.54
C SER A 261 -11.56 9.32 -15.20
N LEU A 262 -12.48 10.29 -15.21
CA LEU A 262 -13.04 10.90 -13.99
C LEU A 262 -13.85 9.89 -13.17
N ALA A 263 -14.62 9.02 -13.83
CA ALA A 263 -15.37 7.96 -13.16
C ALA A 263 -14.49 6.80 -12.65
N ALA A 264 -13.24 6.67 -13.14
CA ALA A 264 -12.30 5.68 -12.62
C ALA A 264 -11.79 6.06 -11.23
N GLY A 265 -11.57 7.36 -10.98
CA GLY A 265 -11.22 7.87 -9.66
C GLY A 265 -11.16 9.41 -9.62
N PRO A 266 -11.21 10.03 -8.42
CA PRO A 266 -11.26 11.50 -8.28
C PRO A 266 -10.08 12.23 -8.93
N SER A 267 -8.90 11.61 -8.97
CA SER A 267 -7.70 12.15 -9.63
C SER A 267 -7.87 12.28 -11.16
N GLY A 268 -8.87 11.62 -11.76
CA GLY A 268 -9.25 11.75 -13.16
C GLY A 268 -9.69 13.14 -13.58
N LEU A 269 -9.94 14.05 -12.61
CA LEU A 269 -10.21 15.46 -12.84
C LEU A 269 -9.15 16.15 -13.71
N ILE A 270 -7.91 15.65 -13.72
CA ILE A 270 -6.84 16.18 -14.59
C ILE A 270 -7.20 16.12 -16.08
N CYS A 271 -8.07 15.22 -16.51
CA CYS A 271 -8.50 15.12 -17.92
C CYS A 271 -9.31 16.36 -18.34
N ILE A 272 -9.97 17.04 -17.39
CA ILE A 272 -10.67 18.30 -17.64
C ILE A 272 -9.67 19.40 -18.00
N ALA A 273 -8.47 19.42 -17.43
CA ALA A 273 -7.42 20.37 -17.82
C ALA A 273 -7.09 20.25 -19.32
N ALA A 274 -7.07 19.02 -19.87
CA ALA A 274 -6.87 18.79 -21.29
C ALA A 274 -7.99 19.40 -22.14
N LEU A 275 -9.25 19.20 -21.74
CA LEU A 275 -10.42 19.78 -22.40
C LEU A 275 -10.38 21.33 -22.37
N ILE A 276 -10.07 21.92 -21.21
CA ILE A 276 -9.96 23.38 -21.04
C ILE A 276 -8.85 23.95 -21.95
N ALA A 277 -7.67 23.32 -21.97
CA ALA A 277 -6.56 23.75 -22.81
C ALA A 277 -6.90 23.71 -24.32
N GLY A 278 -7.81 22.81 -24.72
CA GLY A 278 -8.34 22.66 -26.07
C GLY A 278 -9.59 23.48 -26.39
N ALA A 279 -10.21 24.14 -25.41
CA ALA A 279 -11.57 24.68 -25.53
C ALA A 279 -11.67 25.78 -26.59
N ARG A 280 -10.75 26.76 -26.59
CA ARG A 280 -10.76 27.86 -27.57
C ARG A 280 -10.67 27.38 -29.02
N PRO A 281 -9.67 26.57 -29.44
CA PRO A 281 -9.62 26.08 -30.81
C PRO A 281 -10.76 25.10 -31.13
N GLY A 282 -11.23 24.31 -30.15
CA GLY A 282 -12.42 23.47 -30.31
C GLY A 282 -13.67 24.28 -30.63
N PHE A 283 -13.91 25.37 -29.90
CA PHE A 283 -15.02 26.29 -30.13
C PHE A 283 -14.93 26.98 -31.50
N GLN A 284 -13.73 27.36 -31.93
CA GLN A 284 -13.53 27.91 -33.28
C GLN A 284 -13.93 26.91 -34.39
N ILE A 285 -13.61 25.62 -34.21
CA ILE A 285 -14.04 24.56 -35.14
C ILE A 285 -15.56 24.42 -35.12
N LEU A 286 -16.16 24.38 -33.92
CA LEU A 286 -17.60 24.30 -33.73
C LEU A 286 -18.33 25.45 -34.44
N VAL A 287 -17.88 26.69 -34.27
CA VAL A 287 -18.49 27.88 -34.92
C VAL A 287 -18.30 27.84 -36.43
N ALA A 288 -17.11 27.51 -36.91
CA ALA A 288 -16.83 27.45 -38.35
C ALA A 288 -17.69 26.40 -39.07
N ARG A 289 -17.94 25.26 -38.41
CA ARG A 289 -18.75 24.17 -38.95
C ARG A 289 -20.24 24.35 -38.70
N GLY A 290 -20.63 24.95 -37.58
CA GLY A 290 -22.03 25.19 -37.17
C GLY A 290 -22.83 25.96 -38.19
N ARG A 291 -22.19 26.88 -38.91
CA ARG A 291 -22.81 27.63 -40.01
C ARG A 291 -23.17 26.77 -41.24
N ARG A 292 -22.61 25.56 -41.37
CA ARG A 292 -22.84 24.66 -42.52
C ARG A 292 -23.74 23.49 -42.19
N VAL A 293 -23.57 22.89 -41.01
CA VAL A 293 -24.24 21.63 -40.63
C VAL A 293 -25.18 21.79 -39.43
N GLY A 294 -25.33 23.00 -38.89
CA GLY A 294 -26.08 23.28 -37.68
C GLY A 294 -25.25 23.09 -36.40
N PHE A 295 -25.59 23.80 -35.33
CA PHE A 295 -24.90 23.68 -34.04
C PHE A 295 -25.34 22.45 -33.25
N VAL A 296 -26.64 22.15 -33.24
CA VAL A 296 -27.22 21.04 -32.49
C VAL A 296 -26.67 19.68 -32.93
N SER A 297 -26.51 19.49 -34.24
CA SER A 297 -25.96 18.25 -34.84
C SER A 297 -24.52 17.95 -34.41
N GLN A 298 -23.80 18.95 -33.88
CA GLN A 298 -22.43 18.84 -33.40
C GLN A 298 -22.36 18.76 -31.88
N ILE A 299 -23.20 19.54 -31.18
CA ILE A 299 -23.21 19.59 -29.71
C ILE A 299 -23.86 18.34 -29.13
N ALA A 300 -24.96 17.85 -29.71
CA ALA A 300 -25.71 16.72 -29.15
C ALA A 300 -24.87 15.42 -29.05
N PRO A 301 -24.08 15.01 -30.06
CA PRO A 301 -23.20 13.84 -29.91
C PRO A 301 -22.07 14.05 -28.89
N ILE A 302 -21.57 15.28 -28.72
CA ILE A 302 -20.55 15.58 -27.69
C ILE A 302 -21.15 15.47 -26.30
N LEU A 303 -22.38 15.97 -26.11
CA LEU A 303 -23.11 15.81 -24.84
C LEU A 303 -23.40 14.34 -24.55
N ALA A 304 -23.90 13.58 -25.53
CA ALA A 304 -24.12 12.14 -25.40
C ALA A 304 -22.84 11.39 -24.99
N ALA A 305 -21.71 11.71 -25.63
CA ALA A 305 -20.42 11.14 -25.29
C ALA A 305 -19.96 11.46 -23.86
N GLY A 306 -20.27 12.65 -23.34
CA GLY A 306 -19.91 13.05 -21.98
C GLY A 306 -20.83 12.47 -20.90
N THR A 307 -22.10 12.22 -21.21
CA THR A 307 -23.10 11.75 -20.23
C THR A 307 -23.29 10.23 -20.24
N VAL A 308 -22.85 9.50 -21.26
CA VAL A 308 -23.00 8.04 -21.32
C VAL A 308 -22.27 7.32 -20.17
N VAL A 309 -21.26 7.94 -19.56
CA VAL A 309 -20.59 7.40 -18.35
C VAL A 309 -21.57 7.16 -17.21
N MET A 310 -22.67 7.91 -17.14
CA MET A 310 -23.72 7.74 -16.13
C MET A 310 -24.35 6.34 -16.19
N VAL A 311 -24.33 5.67 -17.36
CA VAL A 311 -24.76 4.27 -17.49
C VAL A 311 -23.86 3.35 -16.67
N ALA A 312 -22.54 3.58 -16.66
CA ALA A 312 -21.61 2.80 -15.84
C ALA A 312 -21.74 3.14 -14.35
N VAL A 313 -21.84 4.44 -14.02
CA VAL A 313 -21.95 4.93 -12.64
C VAL A 313 -23.22 4.43 -11.94
N PHE A 314 -24.35 4.48 -12.63
CA PHE A 314 -25.66 4.09 -12.11
C PHE A 314 -26.13 2.76 -12.68
N ALA A 315 -25.22 1.88 -13.12
CA ALA A 315 -25.56 0.59 -13.70
C ALA A 315 -26.42 -0.22 -12.73
N ASP A 316 -25.89 -0.38 -11.52
CA ASP A 316 -26.56 -1.04 -10.41
C ASP A 316 -27.16 0.01 -9.45
N GLN A 317 -26.30 0.82 -8.82
CA GLN A 317 -26.67 1.76 -7.78
C GLN A 317 -27.64 2.87 -8.23
N THR A 318 -28.45 3.35 -7.29
CA THR A 318 -29.42 4.43 -7.50
C THR A 318 -28.86 5.80 -7.10
N LEU A 319 -29.56 6.89 -7.45
CA LEU A 319 -29.17 8.24 -7.01
C LEU A 319 -29.19 8.35 -5.48
N ALA A 320 -30.22 7.80 -4.82
CA ALA A 320 -30.29 7.79 -3.37
C ALA A 320 -29.11 7.04 -2.73
N SER A 321 -28.75 5.88 -3.28
CA SER A 321 -27.60 5.09 -2.81
C SER A 321 -26.28 5.85 -2.94
N VAL A 322 -26.06 6.55 -4.07
CA VAL A 322 -24.85 7.35 -4.32
C VAL A 322 -24.77 8.57 -3.41
N LEU A 323 -25.90 9.25 -3.18
CA LEU A 323 -25.95 10.40 -2.26
C LEU A 323 -25.63 9.96 -0.83
N GLU A 324 -26.15 8.82 -0.39
CA GLU A 324 -25.85 8.27 0.93
C GLU A 324 -24.39 7.83 1.05
N SER A 325 -23.85 7.11 0.07
CA SER A 325 -22.41 6.77 0.03
C SER A 325 -21.53 8.02 0.15
N THR A 326 -21.87 9.08 -0.58
CA THR A 326 -21.14 10.36 -0.54
C THR A 326 -21.23 11.01 0.85
N ARG A 327 -22.42 11.00 1.46
CA ARG A 327 -22.65 11.55 2.81
C ARG A 327 -21.80 10.82 3.85
N VAL A 328 -21.83 9.49 3.86
CA VAL A 328 -21.06 8.65 4.79
C VAL A 328 -19.56 8.91 4.66
N ARG A 329 -19.02 8.94 3.44
CA ARG A 329 -17.58 9.22 3.21
C ARG A 329 -17.17 10.62 3.63
N THR A 330 -18.03 11.60 3.39
CA THR A 330 -17.78 13.00 3.76
C THR A 330 -17.81 13.18 5.28
N ALA A 331 -18.70 12.47 5.99
CA ALA A 331 -18.83 12.55 7.43
C ALA A 331 -17.70 11.83 8.18
N LEU A 332 -17.28 10.64 7.73
CA LEU A 332 -16.27 9.81 8.41
C LEU A 332 -14.83 10.09 7.95
N GLY A 333 -14.66 10.68 6.76
CA GLY A 333 -13.35 10.97 6.19
C GLY A 333 -12.48 9.73 5.88
N PRO A 334 -11.22 9.94 5.47
CA PRO A 334 -10.55 11.24 5.33
C PRO A 334 -11.10 12.07 4.16
N ASN A 335 -11.45 13.33 4.43
CA ASN A 335 -11.98 14.29 3.46
C ASN A 335 -11.36 15.68 3.71
N GLN A 336 -10.16 15.87 3.18
CA GLN A 336 -9.38 17.09 3.37
C GLN A 336 -9.94 18.24 2.55
N THR A 337 -9.82 19.44 3.08
CA THR A 337 -10.27 20.65 2.40
C THR A 337 -9.33 21.03 1.24
N TRP A 338 -9.82 21.87 0.33
CA TRP A 338 -9.06 22.22 -0.87
C TRP A 338 -7.77 23.03 -0.58
N PHE A 339 -7.73 23.77 0.53
CA PHE A 339 -6.57 24.57 0.94
C PHE A 339 -5.52 23.76 1.71
N GLU A 340 -5.82 22.52 2.09
CA GLU A 340 -4.90 21.57 2.74
C GLU A 340 -4.04 20.77 1.74
N GLU A 341 -3.93 21.23 0.49
CA GLU A 341 -3.05 20.62 -0.52
C GLU A 341 -1.59 20.48 -0.04
N ARG A 342 -1.15 21.29 0.93
CA ARG A 342 0.15 21.18 1.60
C ARG A 342 0.45 19.76 2.09
N ILE A 343 -0.54 19.05 2.64
CA ILE A 343 -0.37 17.70 3.19
C ILE A 343 0.26 16.74 2.16
N ARG A 344 -0.14 16.84 0.89
CA ARG A 344 0.42 16.02 -0.19
C ARG A 344 1.93 16.22 -0.37
N TRP A 345 2.39 17.45 -0.17
CA TRP A 345 3.80 17.82 -0.33
C TRP A 345 4.63 17.51 0.91
N ASP A 346 4.05 17.66 2.09
CA ASP A 346 4.69 17.26 3.34
C ASP A 346 4.92 15.74 3.36
N ALA A 347 3.91 14.95 2.96
CA ALA A 347 4.03 13.50 2.81
C ALA A 347 5.05 13.08 1.72
N LEU A 348 5.25 13.89 0.67
CA LEU A 348 6.29 13.61 -0.33
C LEU A 348 7.71 13.87 0.21
N LEU A 349 7.84 14.73 1.22
CA LEU A 349 9.12 15.14 1.82
C LEU A 349 9.45 14.40 3.12
N SER A 350 8.55 13.57 3.63
CA SER A 350 8.79 12.71 4.80
C SER A 350 9.68 11.51 4.45
N ILE A 351 10.42 10.99 5.43
CA ILE A 351 11.34 9.84 5.26
C ILE A 351 10.53 8.55 5.44
N THR A 352 9.68 8.26 4.47
CA THR A 352 8.75 7.13 4.47
C THR A 352 8.68 6.54 3.05
N PRO A 353 8.12 5.33 2.86
CA PRO A 353 7.90 4.79 1.52
C PRO A 353 7.07 5.72 0.60
N ASP A 354 6.19 6.54 1.19
CA ASP A 354 5.37 7.50 0.43
C ASP A 354 6.14 8.73 -0.06
N GLY A 355 7.22 9.09 0.63
CA GLY A 355 8.18 10.12 0.28
C GLY A 355 9.53 9.56 -0.17
N SER A 356 9.57 8.36 -0.75
CA SER A 356 10.83 7.72 -1.17
C SER A 356 11.58 8.49 -2.26
N LEU A 357 12.88 8.20 -2.41
CA LEU A 357 13.74 8.93 -3.36
C LEU A 357 13.23 8.87 -4.81
N GLY A 358 12.69 7.73 -5.25
CA GLY A 358 12.19 7.55 -6.61
C GLY A 358 10.97 8.44 -6.88
N ARG A 359 10.05 8.46 -5.92
CA ARG A 359 8.86 9.33 -5.92
C ARG A 359 9.21 10.81 -5.98
N ARG A 360 10.13 11.26 -5.12
CA ARG A 360 10.60 12.66 -5.09
C ARG A 360 11.23 13.07 -6.42
N PHE A 361 12.13 12.23 -6.94
CA PHE A 361 12.83 12.52 -8.19
C PHE A 361 11.83 12.72 -9.34
N ALA A 362 10.86 11.81 -9.48
CA ALA A 362 9.85 11.85 -10.52
C ALA A 362 9.08 13.19 -10.54
N VAL A 363 8.54 13.60 -9.39
CA VAL A 363 7.74 14.82 -9.25
C VAL A 363 8.60 16.07 -9.47
N PHE A 364 9.76 16.17 -8.81
CA PHE A 364 10.61 17.37 -8.93
C PHE A 364 11.21 17.54 -10.32
N VAL A 365 11.56 16.45 -11.01
CA VAL A 365 12.01 16.52 -12.41
C VAL A 365 10.90 17.02 -13.32
N MET A 366 9.66 16.57 -13.13
CA MET A 366 8.52 17.08 -13.90
C MET A 366 8.37 18.59 -13.68
N LEU A 367 8.37 19.05 -12.42
CA LEU A 367 8.25 20.47 -12.08
C LEU A 367 9.39 21.29 -12.69
N LEU A 368 10.63 20.82 -12.61
CA LEU A 368 11.77 21.46 -13.26
C LEU A 368 11.57 21.58 -14.77
N CYS A 369 11.12 20.51 -15.43
CA CYS A 369 10.88 20.52 -16.87
C CYS A 369 9.80 21.55 -17.26
N VAL A 370 8.73 21.67 -16.45
CA VAL A 370 7.70 22.71 -16.63
C VAL A 370 8.30 24.10 -16.46
N VAL A 371 8.99 24.38 -15.34
CA VAL A 371 9.60 25.68 -15.04
C VAL A 371 10.55 26.11 -16.16
N VAL A 372 11.43 25.22 -16.60
CA VAL A 372 12.39 25.51 -17.68
C VAL A 372 11.68 25.79 -19.00
N CYS A 373 10.65 25.01 -19.34
CA CYS A 373 9.86 25.27 -20.56
C CYS A 373 9.13 26.62 -20.50
N VAL A 374 8.54 26.97 -19.36
CA VAL A 374 7.88 28.26 -19.14
C VAL A 374 8.88 29.42 -19.25
N MET A 375 10.05 29.32 -18.61
CA MET A 375 11.12 30.32 -18.74
C MET A 375 11.57 30.52 -20.19
N LEU A 376 11.70 29.44 -20.96
CA LEU A 376 12.02 29.51 -22.39
C LEU A 376 10.91 30.20 -23.20
N ILE A 377 9.64 29.94 -22.87
CA ILE A 377 8.50 30.60 -23.52
C ILE A 377 8.45 32.08 -23.17
N LEU A 378 8.62 32.46 -21.90
CA LEU A 378 8.63 33.86 -21.47
C LEU A 378 9.80 34.64 -22.12
N ARG A 379 10.97 34.02 -22.22
CA ARG A 379 12.17 34.68 -22.76
C ARG A 379 12.23 34.71 -24.29
N LYS A 380 11.81 33.63 -24.97
CA LYS A 380 11.97 33.45 -26.44
C LYS A 380 10.64 33.37 -27.20
N GLY A 381 9.51 33.55 -26.52
CA GLY A 381 8.14 33.40 -27.06
C GLY A 381 7.72 31.94 -27.34
N LYS A 382 8.67 30.99 -27.38
CA LYS A 382 8.45 29.57 -27.67
C LYS A 382 9.60 28.71 -27.15
N VAL A 383 9.36 27.42 -26.99
CA VAL A 383 10.44 26.43 -26.84
C VAL A 383 11.10 26.23 -28.22
N PRO A 384 12.40 26.51 -28.39
CA PRO A 384 13.05 26.41 -29.70
C PRO A 384 13.01 24.97 -30.24
N GLY A 385 12.69 24.81 -31.53
CA GLY A 385 12.59 23.50 -32.17
C GLY A 385 11.23 22.80 -32.01
N THR A 386 10.26 23.41 -31.32
CA THR A 386 8.93 22.82 -31.10
C THR A 386 7.81 23.65 -31.72
N ALA A 387 6.65 23.03 -31.92
CA ALA A 387 5.43 23.67 -32.38
C ALA A 387 4.76 24.44 -31.23
N ILE A 388 4.46 25.72 -31.44
CA ILE A 388 4.01 26.64 -30.40
C ILE A 388 2.70 26.19 -29.74
N GLY A 389 1.68 25.86 -30.55
CA GLY A 389 0.34 25.52 -30.06
C GLY A 389 0.33 24.28 -29.15
N PRO A 390 0.73 23.09 -29.65
CA PRO A 390 0.73 21.86 -28.86
C PRO A 390 1.61 21.95 -27.61
N SER A 391 2.80 22.56 -27.73
CA SER A 391 3.72 22.72 -26.60
C SER A 391 3.12 23.56 -25.48
N ARG A 392 2.43 24.67 -25.80
CA ARG A 392 1.77 25.51 -24.79
C ARG A 392 0.60 24.81 -24.13
N ARG A 393 -0.18 24.02 -24.88
CA ARG A 393 -1.32 23.29 -24.33
C ARG A 393 -0.89 22.18 -23.38
N ILE A 394 0.09 21.36 -23.73
CA ILE A 394 0.54 20.30 -22.82
C ILE A 394 1.16 20.85 -21.53
N LEU A 395 1.92 21.95 -21.60
CA LEU A 395 2.42 22.65 -20.41
C LEU A 395 1.29 23.26 -19.58
N GLY A 396 0.30 23.87 -20.25
CA GLY A 396 -0.90 24.41 -19.60
C GLY A 396 -1.72 23.33 -18.90
N ILE A 397 -1.75 22.11 -19.44
CA ILE A 397 -2.43 20.96 -18.82
C ILE A 397 -1.74 20.57 -17.53
N VAL A 398 -0.42 20.37 -17.55
CA VAL A 398 0.34 20.01 -16.33
C VAL A 398 0.20 21.09 -15.26
N PHE A 399 0.19 22.37 -15.65
CA PHE A 399 -0.03 23.45 -14.70
C PHE A 399 -1.46 23.46 -14.13
N ALA A 400 -2.48 23.38 -15.00
CA ALA A 400 -3.87 23.40 -14.59
C ALA A 400 -4.26 22.14 -13.79
N SER A 401 -3.69 20.98 -14.11
CA SER A 401 -3.93 19.74 -13.37
C SER A 401 -3.42 19.81 -11.95
N LEU A 402 -2.26 20.44 -11.69
CA LEU A 402 -1.76 20.66 -10.33
C LEU A 402 -2.74 21.50 -9.49
N LEU A 403 -3.40 22.48 -10.10
CA LEU A 403 -4.45 23.27 -9.44
C LEU A 403 -5.74 22.47 -9.26
N LEU A 404 -6.14 21.67 -10.25
CA LEU A 404 -7.34 20.84 -10.15
C LEU A 404 -7.19 19.76 -9.07
N MET A 405 -5.99 19.22 -8.86
CA MET A 405 -5.72 18.26 -7.79
C MET A 405 -5.98 18.82 -6.39
N MET A 406 -6.00 20.16 -6.21
CA MET A 406 -6.42 20.79 -4.95
C MET A 406 -7.87 20.44 -4.58
N PHE A 407 -8.71 20.04 -5.52
CA PHE A 407 -10.10 19.68 -5.26
C PHE A 407 -10.33 18.17 -5.02
N THR A 408 -9.28 17.34 -5.00
CA THR A 408 -9.44 15.93 -4.61
C THR A 408 -9.65 15.82 -3.10
N PRO A 409 -10.62 15.03 -2.61
CA PRO A 409 -10.91 14.91 -1.17
C PRO A 409 -9.74 14.30 -0.39
N THR A 410 -9.00 13.37 -1.00
CA THR A 410 -7.80 12.77 -0.41
C THR A 410 -6.52 13.36 -1.03
N LYS A 411 -5.47 13.51 -0.19
CA LYS A 411 -4.22 14.23 -0.51
C LYS A 411 -2.99 13.33 -0.57
N TRP A 412 -3.16 12.09 -1.03
CA TRP A 412 -2.08 11.11 -1.09
C TRP A 412 -1.04 11.43 -2.16
N THR A 413 0.21 11.03 -1.90
CA THR A 413 1.34 11.15 -2.83
C THR A 413 1.17 10.23 -4.04
N HIS A 414 0.56 9.06 -3.88
CA HIS A 414 0.32 8.12 -4.98
C HIS A 414 -0.46 8.72 -6.15
N HIS A 415 -1.32 9.71 -5.90
CA HIS A 415 -2.05 10.41 -6.94
C HIS A 415 -1.13 11.11 -7.96
N PHE A 416 0.14 11.34 -7.66
CA PHE A 416 1.08 11.88 -8.64
C PHE A 416 1.26 10.95 -9.84
N GLY A 417 1.01 9.63 -9.73
CA GLY A 417 1.13 8.65 -10.82
C GLY A 417 0.38 9.04 -12.10
N VAL A 418 -0.76 9.75 -11.98
CA VAL A 418 -1.53 10.28 -13.13
C VAL A 418 -0.70 11.15 -14.08
N TYR A 419 0.42 11.70 -13.60
CA TYR A 419 1.31 12.55 -14.37
C TYR A 419 2.36 11.79 -15.19
N ALA A 420 2.58 10.48 -14.99
CA ALA A 420 3.68 9.74 -15.62
C ALA A 420 3.73 9.95 -17.15
N GLY A 421 2.56 9.85 -17.79
CA GLY A 421 2.44 10.07 -19.23
C GLY A 421 2.76 11.50 -19.68
N LEU A 422 2.31 12.49 -18.90
CA LEU A 422 2.54 13.92 -19.17
C LEU A 422 3.98 14.33 -18.87
N ALA A 423 4.58 13.81 -17.80
CA ALA A 423 5.95 14.07 -17.37
C ALA A 423 6.95 13.67 -18.45
N GLY A 424 6.83 12.46 -19.00
CA GLY A 424 7.65 12.01 -20.13
C GLY A 424 7.53 12.95 -21.35
N SER A 425 6.32 13.41 -21.64
CA SER A 425 6.05 14.34 -22.76
C SER A 425 6.65 15.74 -22.54
N VAL A 426 6.59 16.28 -21.33
CA VAL A 426 7.18 17.57 -20.98
C VAL A 426 8.71 17.49 -20.88
N ALA A 427 9.26 16.36 -20.43
CA ALA A 427 10.70 16.13 -20.42
C ALA A 427 11.30 16.15 -21.84
N VAL A 428 10.59 15.62 -22.84
CA VAL A 428 10.96 15.75 -24.26
C VAL A 428 11.10 17.23 -24.67
N LEU A 429 10.12 18.07 -24.28
CA LEU A 429 10.14 19.51 -24.58
C LEU A 429 11.33 20.20 -23.90
N ALA A 430 11.57 19.91 -22.63
CA ALA A 430 12.68 20.46 -21.88
C ALA A 430 14.03 20.03 -22.49
N ALA A 431 14.19 18.76 -22.85
CA ALA A 431 15.41 18.24 -23.47
C ALA A 431 15.74 18.93 -24.81
N VAL A 432 14.72 19.19 -25.65
CA VAL A 432 14.91 19.93 -26.91
C VAL A 432 15.20 21.41 -26.64
N GLY A 433 14.47 22.01 -25.70
CA GLY A 433 14.61 23.43 -25.34
C GLY A 433 15.96 23.78 -24.71
N VAL A 434 16.55 22.85 -23.95
CA VAL A 434 17.84 23.01 -23.24
C VAL A 434 19.02 22.46 -24.04
N GLY A 435 18.76 21.64 -25.07
CA GLY A 435 19.79 21.03 -25.90
C GLY A 435 20.80 22.04 -26.46
N ALA A 436 22.01 21.57 -26.75
CA ALA A 436 23.13 22.40 -27.21
C ALA A 436 22.83 23.23 -28.48
N ALA A 437 21.83 22.84 -29.27
CA ALA A 437 21.35 23.61 -30.42
C ALA A 437 20.53 24.85 -30.02
N SER A 438 19.90 24.86 -28.84
CA SER A 438 19.01 25.92 -28.33
C SER A 438 19.70 26.82 -27.28
N ILE A 439 20.54 26.24 -26.41
CA ILE A 439 21.32 26.99 -25.41
C ILE A 439 22.80 27.01 -25.82
N ARG A 440 23.24 28.15 -26.35
CA ARG A 440 24.65 28.38 -26.73
C ARG A 440 25.53 28.81 -25.55
N SER A 441 24.96 29.45 -24.54
CA SER A 441 25.71 29.94 -23.37
C SER A 441 26.15 28.80 -22.47
N LYS A 442 27.46 28.71 -22.19
CA LYS A 442 28.06 27.73 -21.26
C LYS A 442 27.43 27.86 -19.87
N ARG A 443 27.26 29.10 -19.39
CA ARG A 443 26.64 29.44 -18.11
C ARG A 443 25.28 28.77 -17.92
N ASN A 444 24.35 28.95 -18.86
CA ASN A 444 22.99 28.44 -18.72
C ASN A 444 22.93 26.90 -18.77
N ARG A 445 23.84 26.26 -19.53
CA ARG A 445 23.96 24.78 -19.52
C ARG A 445 24.46 24.28 -18.17
N THR A 446 25.44 24.96 -17.58
CA THR A 446 25.95 24.63 -16.24
C THR A 446 24.91 24.86 -15.17
N LEU A 447 24.13 25.96 -15.23
CA LEU A 447 23.02 26.21 -14.30
C LEU A 447 21.94 25.12 -14.37
N PHE A 448 21.60 24.65 -15.57
CA PHE A 448 20.67 23.53 -15.71
C PHE A 448 21.22 22.24 -15.10
N ALA A 449 22.52 21.95 -15.31
CA ALA A 449 23.16 20.80 -14.66
C ALA A 449 23.15 20.91 -13.13
N ALA A 450 23.42 22.11 -12.58
CA ALA A 450 23.33 22.38 -11.15
C ALA A 450 21.90 22.16 -10.62
N GLY A 451 20.86 22.59 -11.35
CA GLY A 451 19.47 22.33 -10.97
C GLY A 451 19.11 20.83 -10.92
N ILE A 452 19.64 20.03 -11.84
CA ILE A 452 19.46 18.57 -11.83
C ILE A 452 20.19 17.94 -10.64
N LEU A 453 21.44 18.36 -10.37
CA LEU A 453 22.21 17.88 -9.21
C LEU A 453 21.53 18.24 -7.89
N PHE A 454 20.91 19.43 -7.80
CA PHE A 454 20.16 19.85 -6.62
C PHE A 454 18.93 18.97 -6.40
N ILE A 455 18.16 18.66 -7.46
CA ILE A 455 17.01 17.75 -7.37
C ILE A 455 17.46 16.35 -6.95
N LEU A 456 18.57 15.84 -7.50
CA LEU A 456 19.15 14.58 -7.04
C LEU A 456 19.53 14.67 -5.56
N ALA A 457 20.17 15.75 -5.12
CA ALA A 457 20.52 15.93 -3.70
C ALA A 457 19.28 15.87 -2.80
N VAL A 458 18.17 16.53 -3.18
CA VAL A 458 16.89 16.51 -2.45
C VAL A 458 16.21 15.14 -2.52
N ALA A 459 16.26 14.44 -3.65
CA ALA A 459 15.70 13.10 -3.76
C ALA A 459 16.44 12.10 -2.84
N PHE A 460 17.77 12.17 -2.81
CA PHE A 460 18.63 11.31 -1.99
C PHE A 460 18.65 11.66 -0.49
N THR A 461 17.83 12.62 -0.03
CA THR A 461 17.54 12.76 1.41
C THR A 461 16.41 11.84 1.88
N GLY A 462 15.62 11.27 0.97
CA GLY A 462 14.63 10.23 1.28
C GLY A 462 15.26 8.84 1.34
N SER A 463 14.57 7.88 1.95
CA SER A 463 14.96 6.47 1.90
C SER A 463 14.66 5.85 0.53
N ASN A 464 15.24 4.68 0.28
CA ASN A 464 14.87 3.79 -0.82
C ASN A 464 13.76 2.81 -0.39
N GLY A 465 12.81 3.28 0.42
CA GLY A 465 11.73 2.49 0.99
C GLY A 465 10.59 2.24 -0.01
N TRP A 466 10.01 1.06 0.09
CA TRP A 466 8.85 0.60 -0.68
C TRP A 466 7.78 0.00 0.26
N TRP A 467 6.57 -0.20 -0.24
CA TRP A 467 5.47 -0.64 0.60
C TRP A 467 5.56 -2.12 0.98
N TYR A 468 5.40 -2.41 2.28
CA TYR A 468 5.30 -3.75 2.87
C TYR A 468 6.38 -4.71 2.33
N VAL A 469 5.98 -5.85 1.76
CA VAL A 469 6.87 -6.87 1.19
C VAL A 469 7.76 -6.40 0.03
N SER A 470 7.48 -5.23 -0.55
CA SER A 470 8.32 -4.67 -1.62
C SER A 470 9.67 -4.17 -1.13
N SER A 471 9.85 -3.97 0.18
CA SER A 471 11.12 -3.52 0.76
C SER A 471 12.09 -4.65 1.10
N TYR A 472 11.69 -5.91 0.96
CA TYR A 472 12.48 -7.05 1.41
C TYR A 472 13.77 -7.19 0.58
N GLY A 473 14.93 -7.13 1.25
CA GLY A 473 16.25 -7.15 0.62
C GLY A 473 16.68 -5.84 -0.06
N ILE A 474 15.86 -4.79 -0.03
CA ILE A 474 16.16 -3.53 -0.73
C ILE A 474 17.24 -2.73 0.04
N PRO A 475 18.32 -2.26 -0.62
CA PRO A 475 19.32 -1.40 0.02
C PRO A 475 18.74 -0.08 0.50
N TRP A 476 19.07 0.31 1.74
CA TRP A 476 18.65 1.58 2.34
C TRP A 476 17.12 1.79 2.33
N TRP A 477 16.35 0.75 2.60
CA TRP A 477 14.88 0.82 2.63
C TRP A 477 14.36 1.69 3.78
N ASP A 478 15.07 1.69 4.91
CA ASP A 478 14.79 2.36 6.18
C ASP A 478 15.42 3.76 6.30
N LYS A 479 16.48 4.02 5.55
CA LYS A 479 17.32 5.23 5.70
C LYS A 479 17.77 5.85 4.37
N PRO A 480 18.25 7.10 4.36
CA PRO A 480 18.79 7.69 3.14
C PRO A 480 20.06 6.97 2.65
N PRO A 481 20.26 6.82 1.32
CA PRO A 481 21.45 6.18 0.76
C PRO A 481 22.76 6.84 1.21
N SER A 482 23.66 6.02 1.77
CA SER A 482 24.92 6.49 2.35
C SER A 482 26.02 5.42 2.27
N ILE A 483 27.28 5.88 2.25
CA ILE A 483 28.48 5.02 2.33
C ILE A 483 29.36 5.55 3.46
N ALA A 484 29.82 4.66 4.35
CA ALA A 484 30.69 5.00 5.49
C ALA A 484 30.13 6.17 6.35
N GLY A 485 28.82 6.19 6.57
CA GLY A 485 28.13 7.25 7.33
C GLY A 485 28.03 8.60 6.61
N LYS A 486 28.44 8.70 5.34
CA LYS A 486 28.30 9.92 4.52
C LYS A 486 27.19 9.72 3.49
N GLY A 487 26.14 10.54 3.59
CA GLY A 487 24.99 10.51 2.69
C GLY A 487 25.33 10.94 1.27
N PHE A 488 24.72 10.28 0.28
CA PHE A 488 24.85 10.67 -1.14
C PHE A 488 24.29 12.07 -1.39
N SER A 489 23.26 12.46 -0.64
CA SER A 489 22.70 13.82 -0.66
C SER A 489 23.75 14.90 -0.39
N THR A 490 24.64 14.70 0.58
CA THR A 490 25.72 15.65 0.90
C THR A 490 26.72 15.78 -0.24
N LEU A 491 27.12 14.66 -0.84
CA LEU A 491 28.00 14.65 -2.01
C LEU A 491 27.36 15.40 -3.20
N LEU A 492 26.10 15.09 -3.50
CA LEU A 492 25.34 15.70 -4.58
C LEU A 492 25.12 17.20 -4.34
N LEU A 493 24.91 17.61 -3.10
CA LEU A 493 24.83 19.02 -2.71
C LEU A 493 26.19 19.72 -2.89
N GLY A 494 27.30 19.08 -2.51
CA GLY A 494 28.65 19.58 -2.78
C GLY A 494 28.91 19.77 -4.28
N LEU A 495 28.53 18.80 -5.11
CA LEU A 495 28.62 18.89 -6.58
C LEU A 495 27.71 20.00 -7.13
N THR A 496 26.55 20.22 -6.53
CA THR A 496 25.66 21.34 -6.86
C THR A 496 26.36 22.68 -6.62
N LEU A 497 26.98 22.87 -5.45
CA LEU A 497 27.73 24.09 -5.14
C LEU A 497 28.91 24.31 -6.10
N LEU A 498 29.69 23.26 -6.37
CA LEU A 498 30.81 23.34 -7.33
C LEU A 498 30.35 23.71 -8.74
N THR A 499 29.22 23.15 -9.20
CA THR A 499 28.65 23.48 -10.52
C THR A 499 28.06 24.89 -10.55
N LEU A 500 27.48 25.39 -9.45
CA LEU A 500 27.06 26.79 -9.33
C LEU A 500 28.25 27.75 -9.37
N LEU A 501 29.35 27.44 -8.67
CA LEU A 501 30.60 28.21 -8.73
C LEU A 501 31.17 28.23 -10.15
N LEU A 502 31.15 27.09 -10.86
CA LEU A 502 31.54 27.03 -12.27
C LEU A 502 30.61 27.87 -13.17
N ALA A 503 29.30 27.88 -12.89
CA ALA A 503 28.36 28.73 -13.61
C ALA A 503 28.61 30.22 -13.34
N ALA A 504 28.93 30.60 -12.10
CA ALA A 504 29.32 31.96 -11.72
C ALA A 504 30.63 32.37 -12.40
N TRP A 505 31.62 31.47 -12.45
CA TRP A 505 32.86 31.69 -13.21
C TRP A 505 32.58 31.94 -14.69
N PHE A 506 31.75 31.11 -15.33
CA PHE A 506 31.36 31.34 -16.73
C PHE A 506 30.56 32.64 -16.92
N HIS A 507 29.78 33.05 -15.93
CA HIS A 507 29.08 34.34 -15.96
C HIS A 507 30.07 35.52 -15.96
N LEU A 508 31.07 35.48 -15.08
CA LEU A 508 32.10 36.52 -14.99
C LEU A 508 33.03 36.54 -16.23
N ARG A 509 33.28 35.38 -16.85
CA ARG A 509 34.15 35.26 -18.02
C ARG A 509 33.47 35.57 -19.36
N GLU A 510 32.13 35.57 -19.40
CA GLU A 510 31.32 35.77 -20.62
C GLU A 510 31.70 37.03 -21.43
N PRO A 511 32.00 38.20 -20.81
CA PRO A 511 32.45 39.39 -21.55
C PRO A 511 33.80 39.23 -22.24
N TYR A 512 34.69 38.39 -21.72
CA TYR A 512 36.09 38.23 -22.15
C TYR A 512 36.30 37.09 -23.15
N GLU A 513 35.27 36.31 -23.48
CA GLU A 513 35.34 35.17 -24.44
C GLU A 513 34.62 35.43 -25.78
N LYS A 514 34.17 36.67 -26.05
CA LYS A 514 33.35 37.02 -27.23
C LYS A 514 33.96 36.63 -28.59
N ASP A 515 35.29 36.61 -28.71
CA ASP A 515 36.00 36.35 -29.97
C ASP A 515 36.49 34.91 -30.14
N LYS A 516 36.21 34.01 -29.19
CA LYS A 516 36.60 32.59 -29.29
C LYS A 516 35.53 31.80 -30.05
N PRO A 517 35.89 30.99 -31.07
CA PRO A 517 34.92 30.15 -31.75
C PRO A 517 34.26 29.20 -30.75
N PRO A 518 32.94 28.97 -30.83
CA PRO A 518 32.24 28.08 -29.90
C PRO A 518 32.89 26.70 -29.91
N ASN A 519 33.32 26.22 -28.74
CA ASN A 519 34.09 25.01 -28.52
C ASN A 519 33.71 23.85 -29.48
N GLY A 520 34.73 23.26 -30.11
CA GLY A 520 34.63 22.19 -31.11
C GLY A 520 34.12 20.84 -30.59
N LYS A 521 34.23 19.80 -31.43
CA LYS A 521 33.70 18.42 -31.27
C LYS A 521 33.77 17.83 -29.84
N ARG A 522 34.81 18.15 -29.03
CA ARG A 522 34.96 17.68 -27.63
C ARG A 522 33.88 18.20 -26.67
N ALA A 523 33.39 19.43 -26.81
CA ALA A 523 32.29 19.97 -25.99
C ALA A 523 30.90 19.45 -26.41
N ARG A 524 30.80 18.81 -27.59
CA ARG A 524 29.65 18.01 -28.03
C ARG A 524 29.72 16.56 -27.55
N LEU A 525 30.92 16.00 -27.37
CA LEU A 525 31.11 14.64 -26.81
C LEU A 525 30.80 14.57 -25.31
N LEU A 526 31.11 15.61 -24.55
CA LEU A 526 30.76 15.74 -23.11
C LEU A 526 29.33 16.27 -22.90
N ALA A 527 28.45 16.17 -23.90
CA ALA A 527 27.08 16.69 -23.85
C ALA A 527 25.97 15.62 -23.81
N PRO A 528 26.07 14.51 -23.03
CA PRO A 528 24.84 13.91 -22.53
C PRO A 528 24.00 15.00 -21.85
N SER A 529 22.69 15.01 -22.09
CA SER A 529 21.80 15.91 -21.35
C SER A 529 21.86 15.52 -19.87
N PRO A 530 22.21 16.43 -18.93
CA PRO A 530 22.27 16.11 -17.50
C PRO A 530 21.00 15.44 -16.99
N LEU A 531 19.84 15.85 -17.51
CA LEU A 531 18.55 15.25 -17.22
C LEU A 531 18.45 13.80 -17.70
N THR A 532 18.97 13.47 -18.88
CA THR A 532 18.96 12.08 -19.39
C THR A 532 19.86 11.17 -18.56
N LEU A 533 21.02 11.66 -18.14
CA LEU A 533 21.91 10.90 -17.26
C LEU A 533 21.29 10.68 -15.87
N ALA A 534 20.71 11.73 -15.28
CA ALA A 534 20.04 11.62 -13.99
C ALA A 534 18.86 10.63 -14.05
N ALA A 535 17.99 10.76 -15.06
CA ALA A 535 16.86 9.84 -15.22
C ALA A 535 17.31 8.40 -15.50
N ALA A 536 18.35 8.19 -16.32
CA ALA A 536 18.94 6.86 -16.51
C ALA A 536 19.52 6.30 -15.21
N GLY A 537 20.23 7.13 -14.43
CA GLY A 537 20.82 6.74 -13.16
C GLY A 537 19.77 6.29 -12.15
N ILE A 538 18.65 7.02 -12.03
CA ILE A 538 17.54 6.65 -11.13
C ILE A 538 16.86 5.36 -11.58
N VAL A 539 16.51 5.23 -12.87
CA VAL A 539 15.87 4.01 -13.38
C VAL A 539 16.77 2.79 -13.17
N VAL A 540 18.07 2.92 -13.43
CA VAL A 540 19.05 1.84 -13.19
C VAL A 540 19.16 1.55 -11.69
N PHE A 541 19.18 2.58 -10.84
CA PHE A 541 19.24 2.42 -9.39
C PHE A 541 18.02 1.66 -8.85
N GLU A 542 16.81 2.00 -9.30
CA GLU A 542 15.56 1.32 -8.93
C GLU A 542 15.57 -0.14 -9.38
N VAL A 543 15.87 -0.41 -10.67
CA VAL A 543 15.91 -1.77 -11.21
C VAL A 543 16.98 -2.63 -10.54
N LEU A 544 18.18 -2.07 -10.31
CA LEU A 544 19.25 -2.79 -9.63
C LEU A 544 18.94 -3.03 -8.14
N SER A 545 18.21 -2.12 -7.48
CA SER A 545 17.79 -2.33 -6.09
C SER A 545 16.90 -3.56 -5.97
N PHE A 546 15.92 -3.72 -6.86
CA PHE A 546 15.04 -4.90 -6.88
C PHE A 546 15.74 -6.16 -7.36
N ALA A 547 16.58 -6.06 -8.39
CA ALA A 547 17.36 -7.21 -8.84
C ALA A 547 18.29 -7.71 -7.74
N LYS A 548 18.93 -6.81 -7.00
CA LYS A 548 19.77 -7.13 -5.84
C LYS A 548 18.92 -7.73 -4.71
N GLY A 549 17.80 -7.11 -4.33
CA GLY A 549 16.91 -7.64 -3.29
C GLY A 549 16.39 -9.05 -3.60
N ALA A 550 16.06 -9.33 -4.87
CA ALA A 550 15.66 -10.65 -5.32
C ALA A 550 16.77 -11.71 -5.21
N VAL A 551 18.03 -11.32 -5.44
CA VAL A 551 19.19 -12.24 -5.36
C VAL A 551 19.62 -12.44 -3.91
N ASP A 552 19.74 -11.37 -3.14
CA ASP A 552 20.19 -11.41 -1.74
C ASP A 552 19.17 -12.13 -0.84
N GLN A 553 17.87 -12.01 -1.11
CA GLN A 553 16.85 -12.71 -0.32
C GLN A 553 16.76 -14.20 -0.66
N TYR A 554 17.25 -14.69 -1.80
CA TYR A 554 17.05 -16.10 -2.15
C TYR A 554 17.81 -17.03 -1.19
N PRO A 555 17.17 -18.02 -0.54
CA PRO A 555 15.88 -18.63 -0.88
C PRO A 555 14.61 -18.04 -0.20
N ALA A 556 14.74 -17.11 0.73
CA ALA A 556 13.63 -16.45 1.42
C ALA A 556 12.69 -15.67 0.46
N TYR A 557 11.56 -15.21 1.00
CA TYR A 557 10.53 -14.51 0.23
C TYR A 557 11.05 -13.23 -0.43
N SER A 558 10.75 -13.10 -1.73
CA SER A 558 10.81 -11.83 -2.46
C SER A 558 9.66 -11.75 -3.44
N ILE A 559 9.26 -10.53 -3.83
CA ILE A 559 8.24 -10.34 -4.87
C ILE A 559 8.63 -11.03 -6.18
N ALA A 560 9.92 -11.01 -6.52
CA ALA A 560 10.43 -11.69 -7.71
C ALA A 560 10.22 -13.21 -7.63
N LYS A 561 10.57 -13.84 -6.51
CA LYS A 561 10.33 -15.28 -6.26
C LYS A 561 8.84 -15.59 -6.36
N ALA A 562 8.00 -14.88 -5.61
CA ALA A 562 6.56 -15.09 -5.59
C ALA A 562 5.92 -14.99 -6.98
N ASN A 563 6.28 -13.96 -7.77
CA ASN A 563 5.76 -13.80 -9.12
C ASN A 563 6.26 -14.90 -10.08
N LEU A 564 7.54 -15.28 -10.03
CA LEU A 564 8.07 -16.35 -10.88
C LEU A 564 7.45 -17.71 -10.56
N GLU A 565 7.24 -18.01 -9.28
CA GLU A 565 6.66 -19.27 -8.81
C GLU A 565 5.13 -19.30 -8.97
N SER A 566 4.47 -18.13 -9.05
CA SER A 566 3.03 -18.02 -9.28
C SER A 566 2.54 -18.75 -10.54
N ILE A 567 3.42 -18.94 -11.52
CA ILE A 567 3.14 -19.71 -12.76
C ILE A 567 2.84 -21.18 -12.45
N ASN A 568 3.39 -21.72 -11.35
CA ASN A 568 3.14 -23.07 -10.86
C ASN A 568 1.96 -23.13 -9.86
N GLY A 569 1.29 -22.02 -9.58
CA GLY A 569 0.14 -21.95 -8.69
C GLY A 569 0.47 -21.88 -7.19
N THR A 570 1.66 -21.39 -6.80
CA THR A 570 2.04 -21.21 -5.39
C THR A 570 1.27 -20.06 -4.72
N CYS A 571 1.10 -20.10 -3.40
CA CYS A 571 0.31 -19.14 -2.64
C CYS A 571 1.12 -17.95 -2.09
N ALA A 572 2.22 -17.61 -2.78
CA ALA A 572 3.11 -16.49 -2.45
C ALA A 572 3.54 -16.52 -0.98
N LEU A 573 3.23 -15.49 -0.18
CA LEU A 573 3.73 -15.39 1.19
C LEU A 573 3.15 -16.47 2.12
N ALA A 574 1.98 -17.03 1.80
CA ALA A 574 1.37 -18.10 2.59
C ALA A 574 2.18 -19.40 2.60
N ASP A 575 2.99 -19.65 1.56
CA ASP A 575 3.86 -20.83 1.48
C ASP A 575 5.20 -20.63 2.21
N GLU A 576 5.56 -19.39 2.56
CA GLU A 576 6.83 -19.04 3.20
C GLU A 576 6.69 -18.71 4.69
N VAL A 577 5.48 -18.37 5.14
CA VAL A 577 5.18 -18.15 6.55
C VAL A 577 4.97 -19.49 7.23
N LEU A 578 5.81 -19.76 8.23
CA LEU A 578 5.78 -20.93 9.09
C LEU A 578 4.96 -20.63 10.34
N VAL A 579 4.03 -21.51 10.69
CA VAL A 579 3.08 -21.37 11.81
C VAL A 579 3.27 -22.52 12.78
N GLU A 580 3.46 -22.18 14.06
CA GLU A 580 3.47 -23.14 15.17
C GLU A 580 2.08 -23.16 15.83
N THR A 581 1.34 -24.26 15.67
CA THR A 581 -0.05 -24.39 16.15
C THR A 581 -0.15 -24.88 17.60
N ASP A 582 0.83 -25.63 18.08
CA ASP A 582 0.92 -26.12 19.47
C ASP A 582 2.32 -25.85 20.04
N PRO A 583 2.57 -24.65 20.58
CA PRO A 583 3.88 -24.30 21.12
C PRO A 583 4.22 -25.04 22.42
N THR A 584 3.22 -25.51 23.17
CA THR A 584 3.40 -26.25 24.43
C THR A 584 4.06 -27.60 24.16
N ALA A 585 3.62 -28.32 23.12
CA ALA A 585 4.19 -29.61 22.75
C ALA A 585 5.65 -29.56 22.25
N SER A 586 6.13 -28.37 21.85
CA SER A 586 7.49 -28.16 21.35
C SER A 586 8.50 -27.87 22.46
N VAL A 587 8.05 -27.65 23.70
CA VAL A 587 8.92 -27.31 24.84
C VAL A 587 9.92 -28.43 25.10
N LEU A 588 11.20 -28.06 25.20
CA LEU A 588 12.26 -29.04 25.37
C LEU A 588 12.20 -29.67 26.78
N PRO A 589 12.42 -30.98 26.90
CA PRO A 589 12.53 -31.62 28.20
C PRO A 589 13.88 -31.32 28.85
N LEU A 590 13.88 -31.15 30.18
CA LEU A 590 15.11 -31.12 30.97
C LEU A 590 15.79 -32.50 30.94
N ARG A 591 17.13 -32.50 30.80
CA ARG A 591 17.94 -33.73 30.89
C ARG A 591 17.87 -34.38 32.26
N THR A 592 17.81 -33.54 33.29
CA THR A 592 17.65 -33.96 34.68
C THR A 592 16.41 -33.29 35.25
N PRO A 593 15.23 -33.93 35.16
CA PRO A 593 13.99 -33.37 35.68
C PRO A 593 14.06 -33.14 37.19
N PRO A 594 13.61 -31.98 37.69
CA PRO A 594 13.58 -31.69 39.12
C PRO A 594 12.50 -32.51 39.83
N ALA A 595 12.73 -32.87 41.09
CA ALA A 595 11.71 -33.56 41.90
C ALA A 595 10.55 -32.64 42.35
N ASN A 596 10.77 -31.32 42.34
CA ASN A 596 9.79 -30.30 42.67
C ASN A 596 9.82 -29.21 41.58
N THR A 597 8.66 -28.85 41.03
CA THR A 597 8.52 -27.82 40.00
C THR A 597 8.08 -26.47 40.55
N SER A 598 8.01 -26.27 41.86
CA SER A 598 7.67 -24.98 42.46
C SER A 598 8.76 -23.93 42.24
N GLY A 599 8.36 -22.71 41.88
CA GLY A 599 9.26 -21.57 41.75
C GLY A 599 10.28 -21.73 40.62
N ALA A 600 11.53 -21.34 40.88
CA ALA A 600 12.62 -21.46 39.93
C ALA A 600 13.01 -22.91 39.62
N ASN A 601 12.70 -23.85 40.51
CA ASN A 601 13.08 -25.26 40.33
C ASN A 601 12.48 -25.89 39.07
N ALA A 602 11.35 -25.37 38.56
CA ALA A 602 10.74 -25.81 37.30
C ALA A 602 11.69 -25.76 36.08
N PHE A 603 12.66 -24.84 36.11
CA PHE A 603 13.67 -24.67 35.06
C PHE A 603 14.94 -25.51 35.31
N GLY A 604 14.96 -26.37 36.34
CA GLY A 604 16.14 -27.14 36.74
C GLY A 604 17.34 -26.26 37.11
N THR A 605 17.08 -25.06 37.65
CA THR A 605 18.08 -23.99 37.79
C THR A 605 19.30 -24.40 38.60
N THR A 606 20.48 -24.08 38.09
CA THR A 606 21.74 -24.12 38.85
C THR A 606 22.01 -22.80 39.58
N GLU A 607 21.45 -21.70 39.09
CA GLU A 607 21.49 -20.37 39.71
C GLU A 607 20.16 -19.65 39.45
N SER A 608 19.58 -19.04 40.47
CA SER A 608 18.36 -18.23 40.36
C SER A 608 18.30 -17.20 41.48
N THR A 609 18.81 -16.00 41.22
CA THR A 609 18.76 -14.85 42.14
C THR A 609 17.88 -13.77 41.52
N GLY A 610 16.89 -13.25 42.24
CA GLY A 610 16.03 -12.15 41.77
C GLY A 610 15.03 -12.52 40.67
N PHE A 611 14.86 -13.81 40.36
CA PHE A 611 13.83 -14.33 39.44
C PHE A 611 12.68 -14.97 40.20
N ASP A 612 11.45 -14.56 39.86
CA ASP A 612 10.21 -15.03 40.50
C ASP A 612 9.18 -15.48 39.44
N PRO A 613 8.33 -16.49 39.72
CA PRO A 613 7.24 -16.90 38.83
C PRO A 613 6.26 -15.79 38.46
N ASN A 614 6.06 -14.81 39.34
CA ASN A 614 5.21 -13.63 39.11
C ASN A 614 6.05 -12.36 38.86
N GLY A 615 7.34 -12.54 38.57
CA GLY A 615 8.28 -11.46 38.23
C GLY A 615 8.10 -10.92 36.81
N VAL A 616 6.85 -10.72 36.37
CA VAL A 616 6.47 -10.13 35.08
C VAL A 616 5.60 -8.90 35.34
N ALA A 617 5.85 -7.79 34.65
CA ALA A 617 5.01 -6.61 34.82
C ALA A 617 3.57 -6.89 34.34
N ALA A 618 2.58 -6.31 35.02
CA ALA A 618 1.16 -6.50 34.68
C ALA A 618 0.79 -5.86 33.32
N ASP A 619 1.40 -4.71 33.02
CA ASP A 619 1.24 -4.01 31.75
C ASP A 619 2.49 -4.21 30.89
N LEU A 620 2.32 -4.90 29.76
CA LEU A 620 3.35 -5.14 28.75
C LEU A 620 3.01 -4.45 27.44
N THR A 621 2.25 -3.36 27.49
CA THR A 621 1.97 -2.53 26.33
C THR A 621 3.29 -2.11 25.68
N ALA A 622 3.39 -2.35 24.38
CA ALA A 622 4.58 -2.01 23.60
C ALA A 622 4.94 -0.52 23.75
N ASP A 623 6.23 -0.22 23.78
CA ASP A 623 6.69 1.16 23.74
C ASP A 623 6.15 1.86 22.48
N ALA A 624 5.92 3.17 22.62
CA ALA A 624 5.51 3.98 21.49
C ALA A 624 6.66 4.08 20.47
N GLU A 625 6.43 3.59 19.26
CA GLU A 625 7.39 3.73 18.16
C GLU A 625 6.98 4.92 17.29
N LYS A 626 7.97 5.60 16.70
CA LYS A 626 7.69 6.74 15.81
C LYS A 626 6.98 6.26 14.56
N THR A 627 5.73 6.66 14.39
CA THR A 627 4.88 6.31 13.27
C THR A 627 5.50 6.89 11.99
N THR A 628 5.87 6.03 11.05
CA THR A 628 6.38 6.43 9.73
C THR A 628 5.26 6.62 8.70
N THR A 629 3.99 6.59 9.14
CA THR A 629 2.83 6.60 8.26
C THR A 629 2.06 7.93 8.24
N THR A 630 2.42 8.94 9.06
CA THR A 630 1.69 10.23 9.10
C THR A 630 1.65 10.91 7.72
N GLY A 631 0.43 11.14 7.21
CA GLY A 631 0.15 11.68 5.88
C GLY A 631 0.26 10.67 4.73
N GLY A 632 0.47 9.40 5.03
CA GLY A 632 0.59 8.30 4.08
C GLY A 632 -0.75 7.69 3.65
N ALA A 633 -0.73 6.86 2.61
CA ALA A 633 -1.96 6.24 2.08
C ALA A 633 -2.73 5.46 3.18
N ASN A 634 -4.04 5.69 3.24
CA ASN A 634 -4.97 5.06 4.21
C ASN A 634 -4.61 5.29 5.68
N THR A 635 -3.99 6.42 6.03
CA THR A 635 -3.84 6.83 7.42
C THR A 635 -4.96 7.76 7.86
N VAL A 636 -5.48 7.51 9.06
CA VAL A 636 -6.32 8.45 9.80
C VAL A 636 -5.56 8.86 11.05
N GLN A 637 -5.74 10.11 11.50
CA GLN A 637 -5.16 10.55 12.75
C GLN A 637 -5.97 9.92 13.90
N PRO A 638 -5.35 9.18 14.83
CA PRO A 638 -6.07 8.60 15.97
C PRO A 638 -6.56 9.70 16.92
N ASP A 639 -7.75 9.54 17.50
CA ASP A 639 -8.38 10.52 18.39
C ASP A 639 -7.57 10.83 19.68
N ASP A 640 -6.63 9.96 20.06
CA ASP A 640 -5.77 10.13 21.25
C ASP A 640 -4.50 11.00 21.00
N SER A 641 -4.25 11.48 19.78
CA SER A 641 -3.11 12.36 19.50
C SER A 641 -3.44 13.84 19.74
N ASP A 642 -3.52 14.26 21.00
CA ASP A 642 -3.75 15.67 21.37
C ASP A 642 -2.47 16.55 21.24
N SER A 643 -1.48 16.12 20.45
CA SER A 643 -0.26 16.90 20.21
C SER A 643 0.21 16.80 18.75
N THR A 644 0.36 17.96 18.12
CA THR A 644 0.89 18.14 16.76
C THR A 644 2.43 17.97 16.65
N GLU A 645 3.10 17.32 17.61
CA GLU A 645 4.58 17.31 17.64
C GLU A 645 5.28 15.96 17.88
N ASP A 646 4.60 14.85 18.26
CA ASP A 646 5.25 13.53 18.29
C ASP A 646 4.30 12.40 17.84
N ASP A 647 4.39 12.05 16.55
CA ASP A 647 3.74 10.89 15.91
C ASP A 647 4.30 9.57 16.48
N THR A 648 3.86 9.18 17.68
CA THR A 648 4.28 7.91 18.32
C THR A 648 3.05 7.12 18.77
N THR A 649 3.02 5.82 18.50
CA THR A 649 1.94 4.95 18.95
C THR A 649 2.44 3.60 19.46
N SER A 650 1.70 3.03 20.40
CA SER A 650 1.96 1.73 21.02
C SER A 650 1.07 0.67 20.39
N GLN A 651 1.65 -0.29 19.67
CA GLN A 651 0.92 -1.43 19.10
C GLN A 651 1.33 -2.74 19.76
N THR A 652 0.37 -3.40 20.40
CA THR A 652 0.56 -4.67 21.09
C THR A 652 -0.29 -5.74 20.42
N ARG A 653 0.30 -6.90 20.12
CA ARG A 653 -0.44 -8.03 19.51
C ARG A 653 -1.43 -8.62 20.51
N SER A 654 -2.49 -9.27 20.02
CA SER A 654 -3.52 -9.83 20.91
C SER A 654 -2.94 -10.91 21.84
N GLY A 655 -3.16 -10.74 23.15
CA GLY A 655 -2.66 -11.67 24.17
C GLY A 655 -1.17 -11.53 24.50
N THR A 656 -0.46 -10.51 24.00
CA THR A 656 0.96 -10.28 24.32
C THR A 656 1.20 -9.09 25.27
N GLY A 657 0.14 -8.39 25.67
CA GLY A 657 0.18 -7.16 26.48
C GLY A 657 0.20 -7.35 27.99
N GLY A 658 0.35 -8.58 28.47
CA GLY A 658 0.31 -8.89 29.90
C GLY A 658 -1.09 -9.26 30.39
N GLY A 659 -1.27 -9.23 31.70
CA GLY A 659 -2.47 -9.71 32.39
C GLY A 659 -2.22 -10.94 33.26
N SER A 660 -3.24 -11.31 34.03
CA SER A 660 -3.22 -12.48 34.93
C SER A 660 -4.04 -13.62 34.34
N ALA A 661 -3.60 -14.84 34.57
CA ALA A 661 -4.32 -16.07 34.24
C ALA A 661 -5.29 -16.45 35.37
N ASP A 662 -6.44 -17.03 35.01
CA ASP A 662 -7.40 -17.56 35.98
C ASP A 662 -6.91 -18.83 36.69
N VAL A 663 -5.92 -19.51 36.10
CA VAL A 663 -5.36 -20.77 36.60
C VAL A 663 -3.88 -20.58 36.91
N THR A 664 -3.48 -20.96 38.13
CA THR A 664 -2.07 -20.97 38.54
C THR A 664 -1.28 -22.01 37.75
N GLY A 665 -0.18 -21.58 37.14
CA GLY A 665 0.70 -22.41 36.33
C GLY A 665 1.57 -23.39 37.13
N VAL A 666 2.32 -24.23 36.41
CA VAL A 666 3.08 -25.38 36.94
C VAL A 666 4.10 -25.03 38.03
N ASN A 667 4.59 -23.79 38.05
CA ASN A 667 5.56 -23.30 39.03
C ASN A 667 4.99 -22.29 40.04
N GLY A 668 3.67 -22.11 40.07
CA GLY A 668 2.99 -21.18 40.96
C GLY A 668 2.71 -19.79 40.36
N SER A 669 2.95 -19.60 39.06
CA SER A 669 2.72 -18.31 38.38
C SER A 669 1.24 -18.04 38.12
N ASP A 670 0.79 -16.79 38.23
CA ASP A 670 -0.53 -16.31 37.79
C ASP A 670 -0.46 -15.42 36.55
N VAL A 671 0.65 -15.46 35.80
CA VAL A 671 0.86 -14.64 34.59
C VAL A 671 0.14 -15.25 33.37
N ALA A 672 -0.55 -14.41 32.60
CA ALA A 672 -1.12 -14.82 31.32
C ALA A 672 -0.02 -15.07 30.27
N LEU A 673 0.08 -16.32 29.79
CA LEU A 673 1.07 -16.70 28.78
C LEU A 673 0.57 -16.42 27.35
N PRO A 674 1.45 -15.96 26.44
CA PRO A 674 1.11 -15.64 25.06
C PRO A 674 1.04 -16.89 24.17
N PHE A 675 0.64 -16.71 22.90
CA PHE A 675 0.72 -17.71 21.82
C PHE A 675 -0.06 -19.02 22.04
N GLY A 676 -0.89 -19.09 23.08
CA GLY A 676 -1.58 -20.33 23.46
C GLY A 676 -0.70 -21.32 24.22
N LEU A 677 0.40 -20.87 24.83
CA LEU A 677 1.18 -21.67 25.78
C LEU A 677 0.31 -22.03 26.99
N ASP A 678 0.30 -23.31 27.35
CA ASP A 678 -0.50 -23.82 28.47
C ASP A 678 0.24 -23.60 29.80
N PRO A 679 -0.28 -22.76 30.72
CA PRO A 679 0.37 -22.53 32.02
C PRO A 679 0.48 -23.80 32.87
N ALA A 680 -0.32 -24.84 32.62
CA ALA A 680 -0.23 -26.12 33.34
C ALA A 680 1.03 -26.93 32.98
N GLY A 681 1.62 -26.68 31.81
CA GLY A 681 2.84 -27.36 31.33
C GLY A 681 4.06 -26.46 31.21
N VAL A 682 3.87 -25.14 31.11
CA VAL A 682 4.95 -24.18 30.81
C VAL A 682 5.20 -23.27 32.00
N PRO A 683 6.36 -23.38 32.68
CA PRO A 683 6.72 -22.45 33.73
C PRO A 683 7.20 -21.12 33.15
N VAL A 684 7.14 -20.06 33.95
CA VAL A 684 7.69 -18.74 33.63
C VAL A 684 8.53 -18.22 34.79
N LEU A 685 9.59 -17.49 34.49
CA LEU A 685 10.38 -16.75 35.46
C LEU A 685 10.68 -15.36 34.91
N GLY A 686 10.61 -14.34 35.75
CA GLY A 686 11.06 -13.00 35.37
C GLY A 686 11.72 -12.24 36.51
N SER A 687 12.47 -11.20 36.14
CA SER A 687 13.26 -10.36 37.06
C SER A 687 12.52 -9.10 37.53
N TYR A 688 11.27 -8.89 37.12
CA TYR A 688 10.51 -7.71 37.55
C TYR A 688 10.24 -7.76 39.06
N GLN A 689 10.65 -6.72 39.78
CA GLN A 689 10.52 -6.63 41.22
C GLN A 689 9.62 -5.44 41.61
N GLN A 690 8.71 -5.66 42.55
CA GLN A 690 7.94 -4.57 43.14
C GLN A 690 8.77 -3.88 44.24
N GLY A 691 9.10 -2.61 44.05
CA GLY A 691 9.82 -1.80 45.04
C GLY A 691 11.32 -1.64 44.74
N ARG A 692 12.18 -1.96 45.72
CA ARG A 692 13.64 -1.80 45.56
C ARG A 692 14.16 -2.82 44.55
N GLN A 693 14.76 -2.33 43.47
CA GLN A 693 15.39 -3.19 42.47
C GLN A 693 16.71 -3.73 42.98
N GLU A 694 16.92 -5.04 42.79
CA GLU A 694 18.17 -5.76 43.01
C GLU A 694 18.57 -6.47 41.73
N THR A 695 19.88 -6.69 41.55
CA THR A 695 20.40 -7.42 40.39
C THR A 695 19.88 -8.86 40.36
N ALA A 696 19.46 -9.34 39.19
CA ALA A 696 18.97 -10.70 39.01
C ALA A 696 19.87 -11.53 38.07
N ALA A 697 20.01 -12.81 38.35
CA ALA A 697 20.79 -13.76 37.55
C ALA A 697 20.09 -15.12 37.51
N LEU A 698 20.04 -15.74 36.33
CA LEU A 698 19.42 -17.04 36.11
C LEU A 698 20.33 -17.90 35.22
N THR A 699 20.63 -19.11 35.68
CA THR A 699 21.20 -20.18 34.87
C THR A 699 20.31 -21.41 35.01
N THR A 700 19.66 -21.80 33.91
CA THR A 700 18.74 -22.95 33.90
C THR A 700 19.51 -24.29 33.88
N GLY A 701 18.78 -25.38 34.09
CA GLY A 701 19.26 -26.72 33.78
C GLY A 701 19.44 -26.93 32.28
N TRP A 702 20.07 -28.04 31.90
CA TRP A 702 20.25 -28.43 30.50
C TRP A 702 18.97 -29.07 29.94
N TYR A 703 18.48 -28.50 28.85
CA TYR A 703 17.39 -29.03 28.03
C TYR A 703 17.97 -29.88 26.90
N ALA A 704 17.37 -31.04 26.63
CA ALA A 704 17.79 -31.92 25.54
C ALA A 704 17.29 -31.38 24.20
N LEU A 705 18.21 -31.19 23.24
CA LEU A 705 17.83 -30.87 21.86
C LEU A 705 17.38 -32.14 21.13
N PRO A 706 16.36 -32.04 20.24
CA PRO A 706 16.04 -33.12 19.32
C PRO A 706 17.16 -33.32 18.30
N GLU A 707 17.10 -34.44 17.57
CA GLU A 707 17.96 -34.64 16.39
C GLU A 707 17.71 -33.51 15.38
N ARG A 708 18.78 -32.98 14.79
CA ARG A 708 18.67 -31.86 13.84
C ARG A 708 17.90 -32.30 12.60
N SER A 709 16.88 -31.53 12.25
CA SER A 709 16.13 -31.67 11.02
C SER A 709 16.05 -30.32 10.29
N THR A 710 15.96 -30.38 8.96
CA THR A 710 15.63 -29.21 8.13
C THR A 710 14.20 -28.71 8.39
N ASP A 711 13.33 -29.56 8.93
CA ASP A 711 11.93 -29.23 9.22
C ASP A 711 11.77 -28.44 10.53
N THR A 712 12.80 -28.44 11.39
CA THR A 712 12.81 -27.72 12.66
C THR A 712 14.11 -26.93 12.82
N PRO A 713 14.35 -25.89 12.00
CA PRO A 713 15.64 -25.20 11.92
C PRO A 713 15.88 -24.19 13.05
N LEU A 714 14.91 -24.02 13.95
CA LEU A 714 14.85 -22.89 14.88
C LEU A 714 14.69 -23.34 16.33
N LEU A 715 15.44 -22.72 17.24
CA LEU A 715 15.15 -22.72 18.68
C LEU A 715 14.45 -21.40 19.02
N THR A 716 13.37 -21.45 19.81
CA THR A 716 12.62 -20.27 20.21
C THR A 716 12.38 -20.21 21.72
N ILE A 717 12.28 -18.98 22.22
CA ILE A 717 12.04 -18.68 23.64
C ILE A 717 10.97 -17.60 23.68
N ALA A 718 9.81 -17.86 24.30
CA ALA A 718 8.88 -16.77 24.58
C ALA A 718 9.44 -15.95 25.74
N ALA A 719 9.63 -14.66 25.51
CA ALA A 719 10.22 -13.73 26.44
C ALA A 719 9.48 -12.39 26.46
N ALA A 720 9.57 -11.69 27.58
CA ALA A 720 9.04 -10.34 27.78
C ALA A 720 10.10 -9.43 28.43
N GLY A 721 9.81 -8.13 28.47
CA GLY A 721 10.73 -7.13 29.00
C GLY A 721 11.73 -6.63 27.96
N ARG A 722 12.80 -5.99 28.43
CA ARG A 722 13.81 -5.32 27.60
C ARG A 722 15.06 -6.18 27.54
N ILE A 723 15.31 -6.77 26.37
CA ILE A 723 16.39 -7.74 26.18
C ILE A 723 17.38 -7.17 25.19
N HIS A 724 18.67 -7.29 25.52
CA HIS A 724 19.75 -6.85 24.66
C HIS A 724 19.76 -7.68 23.37
N SER A 725 19.68 -7.02 22.22
CA SER A 725 19.78 -7.65 20.91
C SER A 725 20.63 -6.82 19.95
N VAL A 726 21.11 -7.48 18.89
CA VAL A 726 21.83 -6.84 17.80
C VAL A 726 21.13 -7.25 16.51
N ASP A 727 20.69 -6.28 15.72
CA ASP A 727 20.02 -6.55 14.45
C ASP A 727 21.03 -6.89 13.32
N SER A 728 20.51 -7.21 12.14
CA SER A 728 21.31 -7.53 10.94
C SER A 728 22.26 -6.41 10.51
N ASP A 729 21.93 -5.16 10.84
CA ASP A 729 22.71 -3.96 10.51
C ASP A 729 23.77 -3.65 11.58
N GLY A 730 23.80 -4.44 12.66
CA GLY A 730 24.71 -4.24 13.79
C GLY A 730 24.23 -3.17 14.78
N VAL A 731 22.97 -2.73 14.68
CA VAL A 731 22.37 -1.78 15.63
C VAL A 731 22.08 -2.54 16.92
N VAL A 732 22.56 -1.98 18.02
CA VAL A 732 22.42 -2.58 19.36
C VAL A 732 21.20 -2.00 20.05
N THR A 733 20.26 -2.87 20.40
CA THR A 733 19.14 -2.55 21.29
C THR A 733 19.58 -2.80 22.73
N PRO A 734 19.56 -1.79 23.63
CA PRO A 734 19.93 -1.98 25.02
C PRO A 734 18.87 -2.78 25.78
N GLY A 735 19.31 -3.57 26.75
CA GLY A 735 18.43 -4.34 27.63
C GLY A 735 19.21 -5.30 28.52
N ALA A 736 18.49 -6.10 29.28
CA ALA A 736 19.06 -7.18 30.07
C ALA A 736 19.62 -8.29 29.16
N ARG A 737 20.65 -9.00 29.62
CA ARG A 737 21.33 -10.01 28.79
C ARG A 737 20.61 -11.34 28.89
N LEU A 738 20.26 -11.92 27.75
CA LEU A 738 19.80 -13.29 27.63
C LEU A 738 20.63 -14.01 26.56
N GLN A 739 21.15 -15.17 26.93
CA GLN A 739 22.01 -15.97 26.08
C GLN A 739 21.59 -17.44 26.13
N VAL A 740 21.81 -18.15 25.03
CA VAL A 740 21.61 -19.61 24.95
C VAL A 740 22.98 -20.27 24.90
N GLU A 741 23.35 -20.94 25.98
CA GLU A 741 24.56 -21.76 26.00
C GLU A 741 24.23 -23.16 25.48
N TYR A 742 25.04 -23.67 24.56
CA TYR A 742 24.85 -24.99 23.96
C TYR A 742 26.06 -25.90 24.24
N GLY A 743 25.80 -27.19 24.36
CA GLY A 743 26.79 -28.17 24.77
C GLY A 743 26.52 -29.58 24.25
N ARG A 744 27.48 -30.46 24.50
CA ARG A 744 27.41 -31.89 24.18
C ARG A 744 27.42 -32.72 25.45
N THR A 745 26.53 -33.69 25.52
CA THR A 745 26.49 -34.65 26.63
C THR A 745 27.60 -35.68 26.48
N GLU A 746 28.41 -35.81 27.53
CA GLU A 746 29.47 -36.80 27.65
C GLU A 746 28.91 -38.15 28.16
N GLN A 747 29.71 -39.21 28.07
CA GLN A 747 29.30 -40.56 28.50
C GLN A 747 28.95 -40.66 29.99
N ASN A 748 29.48 -39.76 30.82
CA ASN A 748 29.21 -39.69 32.26
C ASN A 748 27.92 -38.92 32.58
N GLY A 749 27.23 -38.35 31.59
CA GLY A 749 26.01 -37.55 31.76
C GLY A 749 26.24 -36.06 31.97
N ASP A 750 27.49 -35.61 32.12
CA ASP A 750 27.81 -34.18 32.18
C ASP A 750 27.73 -33.54 30.79
N VAL A 751 27.47 -32.24 30.73
CA VAL A 751 27.43 -31.49 29.47
C VAL A 751 28.68 -30.62 29.34
N THR A 752 29.48 -30.89 28.32
CA THR A 752 30.61 -30.03 27.91
C THR A 752 30.08 -28.85 27.11
N VAL A 753 30.35 -27.63 27.58
CA VAL A 753 29.96 -26.39 26.89
C VAL A 753 30.75 -26.26 25.58
N LEU A 754 30.03 -26.00 24.48
CA LEU A 754 30.61 -25.79 23.15
C LEU A 754 30.59 -24.33 22.73
N GLY A 755 29.63 -23.54 23.21
CA GLY A 755 29.55 -22.11 22.89
C GLY A 755 28.26 -21.47 23.38
N VAL A 756 28.07 -20.21 22.98
CA VAL A 756 26.93 -19.38 23.36
C VAL A 756 26.38 -18.69 22.11
N ALA A 757 25.05 -18.62 22.00
CA ALA A 757 24.35 -17.88 20.96
C ALA A 757 23.51 -16.75 21.59
N ALA A 758 23.53 -15.58 20.95
CA ALA A 758 22.62 -14.49 21.28
C ALA A 758 21.33 -14.64 20.47
N PRO A 759 20.14 -14.60 21.10
CA PRO A 759 18.89 -14.66 20.37
C PRO A 759 18.66 -13.41 19.50
N ILE A 760 18.03 -13.63 18.35
CA ILE A 760 17.44 -12.59 17.51
C ILE A 760 16.14 -12.13 18.17
N ASP A 761 15.96 -10.81 18.27
CA ASP A 761 14.75 -10.18 18.82
C ASP A 761 14.18 -9.20 17.79
N ILE A 762 12.92 -9.42 17.37
CA ILE A 762 12.20 -8.57 16.41
C ILE A 762 11.25 -7.57 17.08
N GLY A 763 11.15 -7.57 18.41
CA GLY A 763 10.24 -6.70 19.16
C GLY A 763 8.75 -7.09 19.05
N PRO A 764 7.85 -6.25 19.61
CA PRO A 764 8.12 -5.04 20.38
C PRO A 764 8.51 -5.35 21.83
N ALA A 765 9.35 -4.50 22.43
CA ALA A 765 9.55 -4.49 23.88
C ALA A 765 8.54 -3.51 24.54
N PRO A 766 8.11 -3.74 25.79
CA PRO A 766 8.39 -4.91 26.65
C PRO A 766 7.44 -6.11 26.43
N SER A 767 6.58 -6.08 25.41
CA SER A 767 5.57 -7.13 25.14
C SER A 767 6.16 -8.54 24.99
N TRP A 768 5.31 -9.54 25.24
CA TRP A 768 5.64 -10.93 24.95
C TRP A 768 5.97 -11.14 23.47
N ARG A 769 7.09 -11.81 23.20
CA ARG A 769 7.58 -12.12 21.85
C ARG A 769 8.43 -13.38 21.85
N ASN A 770 8.62 -13.97 20.67
CA ASN A 770 9.48 -15.13 20.50
C ASN A 770 10.87 -14.69 20.05
N LEU A 771 11.85 -14.89 20.91
CA LEU A 771 13.26 -14.79 20.56
C LEU A 771 13.67 -16.03 19.77
N ARG A 772 14.61 -15.85 18.83
CA ARG A 772 14.91 -16.82 17.79
C ARG A 772 16.41 -17.14 17.76
N VAL A 773 16.78 -18.41 17.76
CA VAL A 773 18.18 -18.85 17.60
C VAL A 773 18.20 -19.91 16.50
N PRO A 774 18.68 -19.58 15.29
CA PRO A 774 18.86 -20.56 14.22
C PRO A 774 19.83 -21.67 14.65
N LEU A 775 19.43 -22.94 14.48
CA LEU A 775 20.21 -24.08 14.95
C LEU A 775 21.50 -24.30 14.15
N ASP A 776 21.57 -23.77 12.93
CA ASP A 776 22.78 -23.79 12.09
C ASP A 776 23.92 -22.92 12.64
N GLN A 777 23.61 -21.96 13.52
CA GLN A 777 24.61 -21.15 14.25
C GLN A 777 25.28 -21.91 15.41
N MET A 778 24.70 -23.05 15.84
CA MET A 778 25.25 -23.88 16.91
C MET A 778 26.16 -24.98 16.35
N ALA A 779 27.13 -25.45 17.14
CA ALA A 779 27.99 -26.57 16.77
C ALA A 779 27.17 -27.84 16.41
N GLY A 780 27.53 -28.51 15.31
CA GLY A 780 26.73 -29.60 14.72
C GLY A 780 26.48 -30.81 15.64
N ASP A 781 27.31 -31.00 16.66
CA ASP A 781 27.22 -32.06 17.66
C ASP A 781 26.75 -31.56 19.03
N ALA A 782 26.18 -30.35 19.10
CA ALA A 782 25.44 -29.88 20.26
C ALA A 782 24.11 -30.64 20.40
N ASP A 783 23.86 -31.19 21.58
CA ASP A 783 22.66 -31.97 21.90
C ASP A 783 21.92 -31.41 23.13
N SER A 784 22.40 -30.29 23.67
CA SER A 784 21.91 -29.70 24.91
C SER A 784 21.95 -28.18 24.85
N VAL A 785 20.95 -27.51 25.43
CA VAL A 785 20.92 -26.06 25.59
C VAL A 785 20.51 -25.65 27.00
N ARG A 786 20.96 -24.50 27.47
CA ARG A 786 20.43 -23.84 28.68
C ARG A 786 20.39 -22.33 28.51
N LEU A 787 19.53 -21.67 29.28
CA LEU A 787 19.41 -20.22 29.28
C LEU A 787 20.29 -19.63 30.36
N ILE A 788 21.01 -18.55 30.00
CA ILE A 788 21.77 -17.71 30.91
C ILE A 788 21.21 -16.30 30.78
N ALA A 789 20.63 -15.79 31.86
CA ALA A 789 20.10 -14.43 31.93
C ALA A 789 20.76 -13.62 33.04
N ALA A 790 21.02 -12.35 32.78
CA ALA A 790 21.56 -11.41 33.74
C ALA A 790 20.91 -10.04 33.58
N ASP A 791 20.33 -9.57 34.67
CA ASP A 791 19.74 -8.25 34.82
C ASP A 791 20.53 -7.46 35.87
N ASN A 792 21.43 -6.62 35.38
CA ASN A 792 22.29 -5.79 36.22
C ASN A 792 21.80 -4.34 36.30
N ASN A 793 20.66 -4.03 35.67
CA ASN A 793 20.12 -2.68 35.64
C ASN A 793 19.10 -2.53 36.78
N LEU A 794 19.17 -1.41 37.51
CA LEU A 794 18.28 -1.15 38.66
C LEU A 794 17.14 -0.20 38.30
N ASP A 795 16.98 0.13 37.02
CA ASP A 795 15.81 0.82 36.50
C ASP A 795 14.61 -0.14 36.52
N PRO A 796 13.49 0.18 37.20
CA PRO A 796 12.30 -0.68 37.25
C PRO A 796 11.71 -1.01 35.87
N ALA A 797 12.02 -0.23 34.82
CA ALA A 797 11.60 -0.51 33.46
C ALA A 797 12.50 -1.53 32.73
N GLN A 798 13.64 -1.89 33.32
CA GLN A 798 14.65 -2.80 32.77
C GLN A 798 14.58 -4.12 33.51
N TRP A 799 13.89 -5.08 32.91
CA TRP A 799 13.72 -6.43 33.41
C TRP A 799 13.52 -7.37 32.22
N LEU A 800 13.62 -8.68 32.46
CA LEU A 800 13.23 -9.69 31.47
C LEU A 800 12.43 -10.82 32.10
N ALA A 801 11.63 -11.50 31.28
CA ALA A 801 11.03 -12.78 31.64
C ALA A 801 11.21 -13.79 30.52
N VAL A 802 11.28 -15.07 30.89
CA VAL A 802 11.51 -16.18 29.96
C VAL A 802 10.63 -17.38 30.29
N THR A 803 10.29 -18.11 29.24
CA THR A 803 9.78 -19.49 29.28
C THR A 803 10.91 -20.46 28.90
N PRO A 804 10.76 -21.77 29.14
CA PRO A 804 11.73 -22.76 28.66
C PRO A 804 11.93 -22.69 27.13
N PRO A 805 13.13 -23.01 26.64
CA PRO A 805 13.39 -23.05 25.21
C PRO A 805 12.60 -24.18 24.55
N ARG A 806 12.18 -23.95 23.30
CA ARG A 806 11.44 -24.93 22.49
C ARG A 806 11.99 -24.98 21.07
N VAL A 807 11.84 -26.13 20.40
CA VAL A 807 12.15 -26.28 18.98
C VAL A 807 10.82 -26.42 18.24
N PRO A 808 10.31 -25.33 17.61
CA PRO A 808 8.98 -25.35 17.01
C PRO A 808 8.83 -26.40 15.93
N LYS A 809 7.69 -27.09 15.95
CA LYS A 809 7.18 -27.83 14.80
C LYS A 809 6.25 -26.92 14.03
N THR A 810 6.63 -26.57 12.81
CA THR A 810 5.88 -25.59 12.02
C THR A 810 5.33 -26.19 10.75
N GLU A 811 4.17 -25.71 10.35
CA GLU A 811 3.59 -25.93 9.02
C GLU A 811 3.47 -24.60 8.29
N THR A 812 3.34 -24.60 6.97
CA THR A 812 3.11 -23.34 6.24
C THR A 812 1.74 -22.75 6.58
N LEU A 813 1.60 -21.43 6.49
CA LEU A 813 0.32 -20.75 6.69
C LEU A 813 -0.74 -21.27 5.73
N GLN A 814 -0.36 -21.61 4.50
CA GLN A 814 -1.24 -22.24 3.52
C GLN A 814 -1.73 -23.63 3.98
N SER A 815 -0.93 -24.41 4.70
CA SER A 815 -1.38 -25.69 5.30
C SER A 815 -2.39 -25.47 6.42
N VAL A 816 -2.11 -24.52 7.31
CA VAL A 816 -2.90 -24.27 8.52
C VAL A 816 -4.23 -23.58 8.21
N VAL A 817 -4.20 -22.50 7.43
CA VAL A 817 -5.39 -21.68 7.12
C VAL A 817 -6.13 -22.19 5.89
N GLY A 818 -5.40 -22.76 4.93
CA GLY A 818 -5.96 -23.21 3.66
C GLY A 818 -6.50 -22.06 2.79
N SER A 819 -7.43 -22.41 1.91
CA SER A 819 -8.05 -21.49 0.92
C SER A 819 -9.58 -21.44 1.02
N GLN A 820 -10.16 -22.02 2.07
CA GLN A 820 -11.62 -22.09 2.26
C GLN A 820 -12.10 -21.33 3.49
N ALA A 821 -11.32 -21.38 4.57
CA ALA A 821 -11.63 -20.67 5.81
C ALA A 821 -11.81 -19.16 5.52
N PRO A 822 -12.83 -18.51 6.10
CA PRO A 822 -13.01 -17.07 5.99
C PRO A 822 -11.93 -16.34 6.79
N VAL A 823 -11.17 -15.48 6.11
CA VAL A 823 -10.06 -14.73 6.70
C VAL A 823 -10.34 -13.24 6.64
N LEU A 824 -10.11 -12.52 7.73
CA LEU A 824 -9.94 -11.07 7.69
C LEU A 824 -8.50 -10.77 7.25
N LEU A 825 -8.30 -10.59 5.95
CA LEU A 825 -7.04 -10.08 5.40
C LEU A 825 -7.03 -8.56 5.54
N ASP A 826 -6.14 -8.01 6.37
CA ASP A 826 -6.00 -6.56 6.48
C ASP A 826 -5.63 -5.95 5.11
N TRP A 827 -6.04 -4.70 4.88
CA TRP A 827 -6.00 -4.13 3.53
C TRP A 827 -4.60 -4.08 2.89
N ALA A 828 -3.53 -4.03 3.68
CA ALA A 828 -2.17 -3.99 3.19
C ALA A 828 -1.64 -5.35 2.70
N VAL A 829 -2.20 -6.47 3.19
CA VAL A 829 -1.63 -7.82 2.97
C VAL A 829 -2.30 -8.60 1.85
N GLY A 830 -3.48 -8.17 1.39
CA GLY A 830 -4.33 -8.98 0.49
C GLY A 830 -3.67 -9.47 -0.81
N LEU A 831 -2.70 -8.73 -1.37
CA LEU A 831 -1.99 -9.16 -2.59
C LEU A 831 -0.87 -10.18 -2.31
N ALA A 832 -0.31 -10.19 -1.10
CA ALA A 832 0.70 -11.17 -0.67
C ALA A 832 0.09 -12.53 -0.31
N PHE A 833 -1.22 -12.56 0.00
CA PHE A 833 -2.01 -13.75 0.34
C PHE A 833 -3.14 -13.98 -0.68
N PRO A 834 -2.83 -14.27 -1.96
CA PRO A 834 -3.83 -14.36 -3.02
C PRO A 834 -4.75 -15.59 -2.91
N CYS A 835 -4.34 -16.62 -2.15
CA CYS A 835 -5.06 -17.88 -2.00
C CYS A 835 -6.07 -17.90 -0.83
N GLN A 836 -5.77 -17.19 0.25
CA GLN A 836 -6.68 -17.10 1.41
C GLN A 836 -7.96 -16.41 0.98
N ARG A 837 -9.12 -16.93 1.41
CA ARG A 837 -10.43 -16.39 1.05
C ARG A 837 -10.82 -15.30 2.06
N PRO A 838 -11.02 -14.04 1.63
CA PRO A 838 -11.61 -13.03 2.51
C PRO A 838 -13.02 -13.47 2.94
N PHE A 839 -13.47 -13.10 4.13
CA PHE A 839 -14.85 -13.42 4.55
C PHE A 839 -15.87 -12.74 3.61
N ASP A 840 -16.98 -13.41 3.35
CA ASP A 840 -18.03 -12.88 2.49
C ASP A 840 -19.04 -12.04 3.30
N HIS A 841 -19.80 -11.18 2.62
CA HIS A 841 -20.98 -10.55 3.22
C HIS A 841 -22.12 -10.52 2.21
N ARG A 842 -23.37 -10.61 2.68
CA ARG A 842 -24.55 -10.57 1.83
C ARG A 842 -25.76 -10.04 2.60
N TYR A 843 -26.57 -9.21 1.96
CA TYR A 843 -27.79 -8.63 2.54
C TYR A 843 -27.58 -7.93 3.90
N GLY A 844 -26.41 -7.32 4.08
CA GLY A 844 -26.04 -6.63 5.32
C GLY A 844 -25.49 -7.52 6.44
N VAL A 845 -25.33 -8.83 6.22
CA VAL A 845 -24.74 -9.78 7.16
C VAL A 845 -23.38 -10.24 6.67
N ALA A 846 -22.36 -10.19 7.53
CA ALA A 846 -21.03 -10.70 7.25
C ALA A 846 -20.87 -12.14 7.75
N GLU A 847 -20.10 -12.94 7.02
CA GLU A 847 -19.58 -14.22 7.48
C GLU A 847 -18.55 -13.99 8.60
N VAL A 848 -18.59 -14.82 9.65
CA VAL A 848 -17.69 -14.70 10.79
C VAL A 848 -16.30 -15.25 10.41
N PRO A 849 -15.22 -14.45 10.46
CA PRO A 849 -13.88 -14.91 10.12
C PRO A 849 -13.30 -15.84 11.19
N GLU A 850 -12.50 -16.81 10.77
CA GLU A 850 -11.78 -17.74 11.64
C GLU A 850 -10.35 -17.27 11.91
N TYR A 851 -9.78 -16.48 10.99
CA TYR A 851 -8.42 -15.98 11.09
C TYR A 851 -8.35 -14.50 10.70
N ARG A 852 -7.31 -13.83 11.18
CA ARG A 852 -6.91 -12.51 10.70
C ARG A 852 -5.42 -12.51 10.35
N VAL A 853 -5.08 -11.93 9.20
CA VAL A 853 -3.69 -11.72 8.78
C VAL A 853 -3.40 -10.22 8.80
N LEU A 854 -2.40 -9.83 9.58
CA LEU A 854 -1.97 -8.45 9.76
C LEU A 854 -0.60 -8.23 9.12
N PRO A 855 -0.30 -7.01 8.61
CA PRO A 855 1.05 -6.65 8.17
C PRO A 855 2.00 -6.50 9.37
N ASP A 856 3.23 -6.08 9.10
CA ASP A 856 4.22 -5.71 10.13
C ASP A 856 3.69 -4.62 11.08
N ARG A 857 4.32 -4.46 12.25
CA ARG A 857 3.80 -3.60 13.34
C ARG A 857 3.39 -2.18 12.90
N GLY A 858 4.24 -1.50 12.12
CA GLY A 858 3.92 -0.15 11.62
C GLY A 858 2.80 -0.15 10.58
N GLY A 859 2.67 -1.21 9.79
CA GLY A 859 1.52 -1.43 8.91
C GLY A 859 0.24 -1.71 9.68
N ALA A 860 0.32 -2.49 10.77
CA ALA A 860 -0.83 -2.94 11.55
C ALA A 860 -1.51 -1.78 12.27
N GLU A 861 -0.75 -0.77 12.69
CA GLU A 861 -1.27 0.51 13.18
C GLU A 861 -2.21 1.17 12.17
N ALA A 862 -1.74 1.34 10.93
CA ALA A 862 -2.52 1.96 9.86
C ALA A 862 -3.74 1.11 9.49
N THR A 863 -3.62 -0.22 9.48
CA THR A 863 -4.75 -1.11 9.16
C THR A 863 -5.78 -1.16 10.27
N ASN A 864 -5.37 -1.15 11.55
CA ASN A 864 -6.24 -1.10 12.71
C ASN A 864 -7.06 0.20 12.72
N ALA A 865 -6.40 1.36 12.62
CA ALA A 865 -7.08 2.66 12.65
C ALA A 865 -8.02 2.86 11.44
N TRP A 866 -7.67 2.32 10.27
CA TRP A 866 -8.51 2.44 9.09
C TRP A 866 -9.79 1.59 9.15
N GLN A 867 -9.70 0.39 9.74
CA GLN A 867 -10.77 -0.62 9.75
C GLN A 867 -11.52 -0.70 11.08
N ASP A 868 -11.36 0.30 11.94
CA ASP A 868 -11.91 0.37 13.28
C ASP A 868 -13.44 0.53 13.32
N ARG A 869 -13.97 0.54 14.54
CA ARG A 869 -15.41 0.75 14.79
C ARG A 869 -15.91 2.13 14.36
N PHE A 870 -15.06 3.15 14.43
CA PHE A 870 -15.44 4.54 14.14
C PHE A 870 -15.56 4.76 12.62
N GLY A 871 -14.67 4.15 11.85
CA GLY A 871 -14.75 4.07 10.40
C GLY A 871 -15.85 3.15 9.88
N GLY A 872 -16.47 2.34 10.74
CA GLY A 872 -17.44 1.32 10.35
C GLY A 872 -16.82 0.12 9.63
N GLY A 873 -15.55 -0.17 9.91
CA GLY A 873 -14.83 -1.32 9.36
C GLY A 873 -15.06 -2.62 10.15
N PRO A 874 -14.48 -3.75 9.68
CA PRO A 874 -14.72 -5.06 10.28
C PRO A 874 -14.37 -5.18 11.76
N LEU A 875 -13.36 -4.45 12.25
CA LEU A 875 -12.93 -4.52 13.65
C LEU A 875 -13.98 -3.96 14.63
N GLY A 876 -15.01 -3.26 14.13
CA GLY A 876 -16.10 -2.77 14.94
C GLY A 876 -17.07 -3.84 15.43
N TRP A 877 -17.15 -5.00 14.75
CA TRP A 877 -18.06 -6.07 15.11
C TRP A 877 -17.35 -7.40 15.43
N THR A 878 -16.18 -7.66 14.86
CA THR A 878 -15.44 -8.91 15.15
C THR A 878 -15.14 -9.05 16.64
N ASN A 879 -14.67 -7.97 17.28
CA ASN A 879 -14.32 -7.97 18.70
C ASN A 879 -15.52 -8.10 19.65
N GLN A 880 -16.76 -7.97 19.14
CA GLN A 880 -17.98 -8.20 19.92
C GLN A 880 -18.43 -9.67 19.88
N LEU A 881 -17.92 -10.45 18.92
CA LEU A 881 -18.28 -11.86 18.70
C LEU A 881 -17.13 -12.82 18.97
N LEU A 882 -15.89 -12.36 18.80
CA LEU A 882 -14.70 -13.18 18.70
C LEU A 882 -13.63 -12.70 19.68
N GLN A 883 -12.95 -13.65 20.30
CA GLN A 883 -11.68 -13.45 20.98
C GLN A 883 -10.53 -13.78 20.03
N ALA A 884 -9.57 -12.88 19.93
CA ALA A 884 -8.39 -13.03 19.07
C ALA A 884 -7.20 -13.61 19.85
N ARG A 885 -6.53 -14.60 19.28
CA ARG A 885 -5.28 -15.17 19.81
C ARG A 885 -4.20 -15.11 18.74
N THR A 886 -3.08 -14.43 19.02
CA THR A 886 -1.92 -14.43 18.11
C THR A 886 -1.24 -15.80 18.10
N LEU A 887 -0.97 -16.35 16.92
CA LEU A 887 -0.20 -17.57 16.72
C LEU A 887 1.30 -17.25 16.56
N ALA A 888 2.17 -18.16 17.00
CA ALA A 888 3.61 -18.03 16.80
C ALA A 888 3.94 -18.29 15.32
N THR A 889 4.47 -17.28 14.63
CA THR A 889 4.79 -17.35 13.21
C THR A 889 6.19 -16.83 12.90
N TYR A 890 6.79 -17.39 11.85
CA TYR A 890 8.15 -17.13 11.41
C TYR A 890 8.18 -17.05 9.89
N LEU A 891 9.07 -16.24 9.33
CA LEU A 891 9.30 -16.23 7.88
C LEU A 891 10.46 -17.18 7.57
N SER A 892 10.24 -18.15 6.69
CA SER A 892 11.28 -19.10 6.30
C SER A 892 12.50 -18.36 5.77
N ASP A 893 13.68 -18.76 6.24
CA ASP A 893 14.99 -18.26 5.81
C ASP A 893 15.27 -16.75 6.03
N ASP A 894 14.35 -16.00 6.66
CA ASP A 894 14.50 -14.57 7.02
C ASP A 894 14.05 -14.36 8.48
N TRP A 895 14.81 -14.95 9.42
CA TRP A 895 14.44 -15.07 10.84
C TRP A 895 14.47 -13.77 11.63
N ASP A 896 15.02 -12.68 11.10
CA ASP A 896 15.02 -11.36 11.73
C ASP A 896 13.90 -10.45 11.20
N ARG A 897 13.12 -10.94 10.24
CA ARG A 897 12.00 -10.20 9.65
C ARG A 897 10.76 -10.22 10.54
N ASP A 898 10.17 -9.04 10.70
CA ASP A 898 8.76 -8.89 11.08
C ASP A 898 7.93 -8.86 9.78
N TRP A 899 7.34 -10.00 9.42
CA TRP A 899 6.48 -10.10 8.23
C TRP A 899 5.05 -9.63 8.51
N GLY A 900 4.68 -9.58 9.78
CA GLY A 900 3.33 -9.37 10.27
C GLY A 900 2.92 -10.38 11.31
N SER A 901 1.62 -10.69 11.37
CA SER A 901 1.10 -11.67 12.32
C SER A 901 -0.15 -12.38 11.83
N LEU A 902 -0.36 -13.58 12.37
CA LEU A 902 -1.56 -14.38 12.18
C LEU A 902 -2.29 -14.47 13.52
N GLU A 903 -3.54 -14.07 13.55
CA GLU A 903 -4.44 -14.25 14.68
C GLU A 903 -5.49 -15.31 14.34
N GLN A 904 -5.76 -16.18 15.30
CA GLN A 904 -6.89 -17.09 15.26
C GLN A 904 -8.04 -16.48 16.06
N TYR A 905 -9.24 -16.53 15.49
CA TYR A 905 -10.46 -16.12 16.16
C TYR A 905 -11.18 -17.32 16.76
N THR A 906 -11.69 -17.12 17.98
CA THR A 906 -12.55 -18.07 18.68
C THR A 906 -13.83 -17.36 19.11
N PRO A 907 -15.02 -17.92 18.85
CA PRO A 907 -16.27 -17.30 19.30
C PRO A 907 -16.32 -17.14 20.82
N LEU A 908 -16.82 -15.99 21.29
CA LEU A 908 -17.07 -15.77 22.72
C LEU A 908 -18.17 -16.71 23.25
N ASP A 909 -19.17 -16.99 22.42
CA ASP A 909 -20.18 -18.03 22.67
C ASP A 909 -20.04 -19.16 21.62
N PRO A 910 -19.45 -20.31 21.99
CA PRO A 910 -19.29 -21.44 21.08
C PRO A 910 -20.59 -22.11 20.66
N ALA A 911 -21.71 -21.87 21.36
CA ALA A 911 -23.01 -22.44 21.01
C ALA A 911 -23.76 -21.59 19.97
N ALA A 912 -23.28 -20.39 19.67
CA ALA A 912 -23.88 -19.51 18.69
C ALA A 912 -23.81 -20.10 17.26
N THR A 913 -24.93 -20.03 16.53
CA THR A 913 -25.02 -20.50 15.14
C THR A 913 -25.47 -19.38 14.21
N PRO A 914 -25.07 -19.39 12.92
CA PRO A 914 -25.54 -18.41 11.94
C PRO A 914 -27.07 -18.33 11.87
N ALA A 915 -27.60 -17.10 11.79
CA ALA A 915 -29.04 -16.86 11.68
C ALA A 915 -29.58 -17.25 10.28
N GLN A 916 -30.81 -17.76 10.24
CA GLN A 916 -31.54 -17.95 8.98
C GLN A 916 -32.22 -16.64 8.59
N LEU A 917 -31.84 -16.09 7.44
CA LEU A 917 -32.35 -14.80 6.97
C LEU A 917 -33.62 -14.99 6.13
N GLY A 918 -34.69 -14.28 6.50
CA GLY A 918 -35.85 -14.09 5.62
C GLY A 918 -35.58 -12.94 4.65
N THR A 919 -35.72 -13.18 3.35
CA THR A 919 -35.48 -12.16 2.31
C THR A 919 -36.75 -11.86 1.51
N GLU A 920 -37.02 -10.59 1.25
CA GLU A 920 -38.09 -10.11 0.37
C GLU A 920 -37.50 -9.23 -0.74
N GLU A 921 -37.92 -9.44 -1.98
CA GLU A 921 -37.56 -8.55 -3.09
C GLU A 921 -38.60 -7.43 -3.23
N VAL A 922 -38.15 -6.19 -3.10
CA VAL A 922 -39.03 -5.02 -3.18
C VAL A 922 -38.58 -4.06 -4.29
N THR A 923 -39.51 -3.70 -5.19
CA THR A 923 -39.23 -2.69 -6.22
C THR A 923 -39.29 -1.29 -5.61
N ARG A 924 -38.17 -0.56 -5.69
CA ARG A 924 -38.04 0.83 -5.20
C ARG A 924 -37.71 1.80 -6.34
N SER A 925 -38.03 3.08 -6.14
CA SER A 925 -37.63 4.15 -7.08
C SER A 925 -36.17 4.53 -6.87
N GLY A 926 -35.53 5.13 -7.88
CA GLY A 926 -34.12 5.55 -7.80
C GLY A 926 -33.83 6.69 -6.81
N THR A 927 -34.86 7.25 -6.17
CA THR A 927 -34.78 8.32 -5.17
C THR A 927 -35.35 7.91 -3.81
N TRP A 928 -35.75 6.64 -3.65
CA TRP A 928 -36.26 6.13 -2.38
C TRP A 928 -35.13 6.01 -1.35
N THR A 929 -35.43 6.34 -0.09
CA THR A 929 -34.51 6.17 1.04
C THR A 929 -35.28 5.67 2.27
N PRO A 930 -34.72 4.72 3.04
CA PRO A 930 -35.27 4.31 4.33
C PRO A 930 -34.85 5.24 5.48
N GLY A 931 -34.12 6.33 5.18
CA GLY A 931 -33.51 7.22 6.18
C GLY A 931 -31.98 7.09 6.21
N PRO A 932 -31.28 7.95 6.98
CA PRO A 932 -29.82 7.94 7.03
C PRO A 932 -29.26 6.70 7.75
N ILE A 933 -28.11 6.22 7.26
CA ILE A 933 -27.25 5.28 7.98
C ILE A 933 -26.80 5.94 9.29
N ARG A 934 -26.81 5.16 10.38
CA ARG A 934 -26.29 5.58 11.68
C ARG A 934 -24.79 5.78 11.57
N LEU A 935 -24.32 6.95 11.94
CA LEU A 935 -22.90 7.25 12.08
C LEU A 935 -22.59 7.43 13.58
N PRO A 936 -21.33 7.22 14.00
CA PRO A 936 -20.90 7.43 15.38
C PRO A 936 -21.15 8.85 15.89
#